data_AF-A0A0G0XCW0-F1
#
_entry.id   AF-A0A0G0XCW0-F1
#
_cell.length_a   1.000
_cell.length_b   1.000
_cell.length_c   1.000
_cell.angle_alpha   90.00
_cell.angle_beta   90.00
_cell.angle_gamma   90.00
#
_symmetry.space_group_name_H-M   'P 1'
#
loop_
_entity.id
_entity.type
_entity.pdbx_description
1 polymer ?
#
loop_
_entity_poly.entity_id
_entity_poly.type
_entity_poly.pdbx_seq_one_letter_code
_entity_poly.pdbx_strand_id
1 'polypeptide(L)'
;MSHRLTRFTFVITVIIPLLLLVFGVFTQLVEAAPININTTSTNNATYPGVMNHMVVTSDSTIHTFLQLGTETMTCDGAPTNGLVWVMSTDSGATWDCQGQLSSDTTNLKFASAQKDSFDNIYVVYSGIDNTLSTAYDVLYRKLTKGAGSTWTFEDEQVLLDGTAAESYSYATIAVEGTTRLWVSARIWDGTMYDVLVYYSNGFTTAPSWTLGHKRFFEKIWSFDGTSTYTDETTDASNLTSADVTMVSVPNSAIYFGHSTKFDSIAWMLSTIGVAGTIDWEYYNGSTWKQIEGFQIDQVNGNFTSVNNGYINFTIPTDWATTSINGEGGSYYYVRARAATNFTTPPVGTRVASTIANPSQRTTGGIPSIVRFGSKIGLMFLDGTTSYTFTFRYRADTDALGLWSYETFSPTTASNMTTITNFSAVGNTNGHIYVMFFKTGANDVFFEFYDGNSWHDKSTRLDDNAVISNLGLSTDGVNVWVFYTDNILTGNVFYKKINTPFDAWYRPYTDDGDHGDAEKFGHLVNPFDKVWLYRNSSYSDKTTFNSQTSLHNLDDYIAYNTPGFAYVHNVTEAASSTANDTYFGSDASEWTVFGSLEQFTSLYWTLGTNGTDGTMDWQYWNGSSWASLTLTESSNPNFTAGGYAKFSTPGDWVKRRIADPLNSQMDNGEFYYVRAAVNTPYTVAPKGTKFYKDILLKDAGDIAYFGENGTFESVSYSLSYEGSGGTVVWEYWNGGTWTTLTTLILKMQDILIFLLPVTGL
;
A
#
# COMPACT_ATOMS: atom_id res chain seq x y z
N MET A 1 -9.96 -73.94 35.26
CA MET A 1 -10.47 -73.96 33.86
C MET A 1 -11.93 -73.56 33.91
N SER A 2 -12.40 -72.72 32.97
CA SER A 2 -13.71 -72.04 32.94
C SER A 2 -13.80 -70.72 33.71
N HIS A 3 -13.48 -69.61 33.02
CA HIS A 3 -14.15 -68.28 33.11
C HIS A 3 -13.46 -67.22 32.20
N ARG A 4 -12.97 -67.60 31.00
CA ARG A 4 -12.28 -66.65 30.08
C ARG A 4 -12.74 -66.69 28.62
N LEU A 5 -13.91 -67.23 28.29
CA LEU A 5 -14.33 -67.38 26.88
C LEU A 5 -15.68 -66.76 26.47
N THR A 6 -16.21 -65.76 27.19
CA THR A 6 -17.51 -65.13 26.86
C THR A 6 -17.46 -63.63 26.56
N ARG A 7 -16.28 -63.01 26.37
CA ARG A 7 -16.19 -61.58 26.01
C ARG A 7 -15.61 -61.28 24.62
N PHE A 8 -15.23 -62.30 23.85
CA PHE A 8 -14.57 -62.10 22.55
C PHE A 8 -15.52 -62.03 21.34
N THR A 9 -16.79 -62.39 21.49
CA THR A 9 -17.73 -62.48 20.35
C THR A 9 -18.66 -61.27 20.20
N PHE A 10 -18.68 -60.33 21.16
CA PHE A 10 -19.57 -59.16 21.10
C PHE A 10 -18.96 -57.92 20.42
N VAL A 11 -17.66 -57.94 20.12
CA VAL A 11 -16.94 -56.76 19.62
C VAL A 11 -16.86 -56.71 18.09
N ILE A 12 -17.12 -57.83 17.39
CA ILE A 12 -16.90 -57.94 15.94
C ILE A 12 -18.14 -57.53 15.10
N THR A 13 -19.34 -57.43 15.68
CA THR A 13 -20.56 -57.09 14.90
C THR A 13 -20.88 -55.59 14.87
N VAL A 14 -20.18 -54.74 15.64
CA VAL A 14 -20.46 -53.30 15.74
C VAL A 14 -19.40 -52.42 15.04
N ILE A 15 -18.20 -52.95 14.79
CA ILE A 15 -17.07 -52.15 14.28
C ILE A 15 -17.05 -52.03 12.75
N ILE A 16 -17.59 -53.01 12.01
CA ILE A 16 -17.54 -53.00 10.53
C ILE A 16 -18.54 -52.02 9.89
N PRO A 17 -19.76 -51.78 10.41
CA PRO A 17 -20.64 -50.72 9.87
C PRO A 17 -20.16 -49.31 10.25
N LEU A 18 -19.39 -49.16 11.33
CA LEU A 18 -18.89 -47.87 11.80
C LEU A 18 -17.65 -47.41 11.00
N LEU A 19 -16.85 -48.35 10.49
CA LEU A 19 -15.67 -48.03 9.67
C LEU A 19 -16.03 -47.49 8.28
N LEU A 20 -17.24 -47.78 7.77
CA LEU A 20 -17.75 -47.26 6.49
C LEU A 20 -18.46 -45.90 6.61
N LEU A 21 -18.75 -45.44 7.84
CA LEU A 21 -19.30 -44.09 8.08
C LEU A 21 -18.21 -43.04 8.33
N VAL A 22 -16.97 -43.46 8.64
CA VAL A 22 -15.84 -42.57 8.99
C VAL A 22 -14.95 -42.22 7.78
N PHE A 23 -15.17 -42.86 6.62
CA PHE A 23 -14.53 -42.47 5.36
C PHE A 23 -15.32 -41.43 4.53
N GLY A 24 -16.41 -40.90 5.09
CA GLY A 24 -17.12 -39.77 4.50
C GLY A 24 -16.59 -38.45 5.04
N VAL A 25 -15.94 -37.67 4.18
CA VAL A 25 -15.63 -36.24 4.33
C VAL A 25 -14.41 -35.89 5.21
N PHE A 26 -13.21 -36.29 4.77
CA PHE A 26 -12.01 -35.50 5.02
C PHE A 26 -11.90 -34.44 3.91
N THR A 27 -12.43 -33.24 4.14
CA THR A 27 -12.01 -32.06 3.37
C THR A 27 -10.73 -31.54 4.00
N GLN A 28 -9.59 -31.73 3.33
CA GLN A 28 -8.38 -30.97 3.63
C GLN A 28 -8.71 -29.48 3.48
N LEU A 29 -8.52 -28.67 4.53
CA LEU A 29 -8.39 -27.23 4.39
C LEU A 29 -7.00 -26.96 3.79
N VAL A 30 -6.97 -27.05 2.47
CA VAL A 30 -5.93 -26.50 1.60
C VAL A 30 -6.08 -24.98 1.71
N GLU A 31 -4.98 -24.26 1.90
CA GLU A 31 -4.90 -22.81 1.68
C GLU A 31 -5.63 -22.52 0.36
N ALA A 32 -6.64 -21.63 0.37
CA ALA A 32 -7.47 -21.44 -0.81
C ALA A 32 -6.55 -21.09 -1.98
N ALA A 33 -6.41 -22.03 -2.93
CA ALA A 33 -5.75 -21.78 -4.18
C ALA A 33 -6.36 -20.50 -4.77
N PRO A 34 -5.58 -19.64 -5.43
CA PRO A 34 -6.14 -18.43 -6.00
C PRO A 34 -7.35 -18.83 -6.85
N ILE A 35 -8.49 -18.24 -6.52
CA ILE A 35 -9.76 -18.76 -7.01
C ILE A 35 -9.95 -18.26 -8.43
N ASN A 36 -10.14 -19.19 -9.37
CA ASN A 36 -10.15 -18.87 -10.79
C ASN A 36 -11.54 -18.49 -11.27
N ILE A 37 -11.63 -17.39 -12.01
CA ILE A 37 -12.70 -17.23 -12.99
C ILE A 37 -12.24 -17.98 -14.24
N ASN A 38 -12.86 -19.14 -14.51
CA ASN A 38 -12.60 -19.91 -15.72
C ASN A 38 -13.14 -19.14 -16.93
N THR A 39 -12.33 -18.23 -17.46
CA THR A 39 -12.62 -17.59 -18.74
C THR A 39 -11.82 -18.28 -19.83
N THR A 40 -12.35 -18.27 -21.06
CA THR A 40 -11.53 -18.64 -22.22
C THR A 40 -10.66 -17.48 -22.70
N SER A 41 -10.68 -16.33 -22.00
CA SER A 41 -9.99 -15.11 -22.43
C SER A 41 -8.57 -15.03 -21.94
N THR A 42 -7.62 -15.22 -22.86
CA THR A 42 -6.21 -15.43 -22.49
C THR A 42 -5.46 -14.15 -22.09
N ASN A 43 -5.93 -12.95 -22.48
CA ASN A 43 -5.13 -11.72 -22.32
C ASN A 43 -5.90 -10.46 -21.87
N ASN A 44 -7.24 -10.40 -21.99
CA ASN A 44 -7.99 -9.13 -21.91
C ASN A 44 -8.97 -9.03 -20.73
N ALA A 45 -9.23 -10.13 -20.00
CA ALA A 45 -10.31 -10.21 -19.03
C ALA A 45 -10.31 -9.10 -17.96
N THR A 46 -9.13 -8.64 -17.53
CA THR A 46 -8.96 -7.61 -16.48
C THR A 46 -8.06 -6.45 -16.88
N TYR A 47 -7.65 -6.39 -18.15
CA TYR A 47 -6.93 -5.24 -18.70
C TYR A 47 -7.93 -4.10 -18.97
N PRO A 48 -7.56 -2.81 -18.93
CA PRO A 48 -6.41 -2.27 -18.24
C PRO A 48 -6.67 -2.16 -16.73
N GLY A 49 -5.59 -2.26 -15.95
CA GLY A 49 -5.67 -2.20 -14.49
C GLY A 49 -6.24 -0.94 -13.88
N VAL A 50 -6.15 0.19 -14.59
CA VAL A 50 -6.67 1.47 -14.12
C VAL A 50 -8.20 1.48 -14.02
N MET A 51 -8.89 0.60 -14.76
CA MET A 51 -10.35 0.55 -14.81
C MET A 51 -10.83 -0.48 -13.78
N ASN A 52 -11.18 0.03 -12.59
CA ASN A 52 -11.60 -0.73 -11.41
C ASN A 52 -12.79 -1.66 -11.72
N HIS A 53 -12.51 -2.90 -12.11
CA HIS A 53 -13.50 -3.81 -12.68
C HIS A 53 -14.25 -4.66 -11.64
N MET A 54 -14.05 -4.41 -10.35
CA MET A 54 -14.74 -5.15 -9.28
C MET A 54 -15.41 -4.23 -8.26
N VAL A 55 -16.57 -4.67 -7.80
CA VAL A 55 -17.34 -4.07 -6.70
C VAL A 55 -17.81 -5.17 -5.77
N VAL A 56 -17.64 -4.98 -4.45
CA VAL A 56 -18.17 -5.90 -3.44
C VAL A 56 -19.33 -5.21 -2.72
N THR A 57 -20.52 -5.80 -2.72
CA THR A 57 -21.72 -5.24 -2.07
C THR A 57 -21.75 -5.56 -0.56
N SER A 58 -22.64 -4.90 0.18
CA SER A 58 -22.72 -5.04 1.65
C SER A 58 -23.06 -6.47 2.12
N ASP A 59 -23.65 -7.29 1.25
CA ASP A 59 -23.92 -8.71 1.49
C ASP A 59 -22.77 -9.65 1.09
N SER A 60 -21.57 -9.09 0.85
CA SER A 60 -20.38 -9.82 0.39
C SER A 60 -20.49 -10.45 -1.00
N THR A 61 -21.50 -10.07 -1.79
CA THR A 61 -21.53 -10.45 -3.21
C THR A 61 -20.43 -9.71 -3.95
N ILE A 62 -19.65 -10.45 -4.73
CA ILE A 62 -18.59 -9.91 -5.58
C ILE A 62 -19.15 -9.74 -6.99
N HIS A 63 -19.05 -8.53 -7.53
CA HIS A 63 -19.40 -8.21 -8.92
C HIS A 63 -18.12 -7.91 -9.68
N THR A 64 -17.93 -8.52 -10.85
CA THR A 64 -16.80 -8.19 -11.72
C THR A 64 -17.22 -8.08 -13.18
N PHE A 65 -16.52 -7.21 -13.90
CA PHE A 65 -16.79 -6.86 -15.28
C PHE A 65 -15.61 -7.27 -16.15
N LEU A 66 -15.78 -8.30 -16.97
CA LEU A 66 -14.70 -8.96 -17.67
C LEU A 66 -14.80 -8.70 -19.18
N GLN A 67 -13.68 -8.36 -19.82
CA GLN A 67 -13.61 -8.20 -21.26
C GLN A 67 -13.09 -9.49 -21.91
N LEU A 68 -14.00 -10.23 -22.55
CA LEU A 68 -13.72 -11.53 -23.18
C LEU A 68 -13.30 -11.43 -24.65
N GLY A 69 -13.28 -10.25 -25.26
CA GLY A 69 -13.00 -10.10 -26.68
C GLY A 69 -13.88 -11.00 -27.54
N THR A 70 -13.27 -11.81 -28.41
CA THR A 70 -13.96 -12.82 -29.21
C THR A 70 -14.23 -14.13 -28.47
N GLU A 71 -13.63 -14.31 -27.31
CA GLU A 71 -13.79 -15.48 -26.45
C GLU A 71 -15.15 -15.42 -25.74
N THR A 72 -15.62 -16.54 -25.17
CA THR A 72 -16.98 -16.61 -24.62
C THR A 72 -17.03 -17.24 -23.23
N MET A 73 -18.05 -16.84 -22.47
CA MET A 73 -18.55 -17.55 -21.30
C MET A 73 -20.04 -17.85 -21.45
N THR A 74 -20.56 -18.74 -20.61
CA THR A 74 -22.00 -19.06 -20.65
C THR A 74 -22.78 -18.10 -19.76
N CYS A 75 -23.73 -17.37 -20.35
CA CYS A 75 -24.70 -16.51 -19.66
C CYS A 75 -26.09 -17.01 -20.03
N ASP A 76 -26.93 -17.34 -19.04
CA ASP A 76 -28.27 -17.89 -19.25
C ASP A 76 -28.34 -19.06 -20.25
N GLY A 77 -27.31 -19.91 -20.26
CA GLY A 77 -27.21 -21.07 -21.15
C GLY A 77 -26.75 -20.76 -22.58
N ALA A 78 -26.39 -19.52 -22.90
CA ALA A 78 -25.89 -19.10 -24.20
C ALA A 78 -24.43 -18.59 -24.14
N PRO A 79 -23.61 -18.86 -25.17
CA PRO A 79 -22.26 -18.31 -25.26
C PRO A 79 -22.33 -16.80 -25.50
N THR A 80 -21.65 -16.03 -24.64
CA THR A 80 -21.63 -14.57 -24.63
C THR A 80 -20.19 -14.07 -24.60
N ASN A 81 -19.88 -13.07 -25.42
CA ASN A 81 -18.54 -12.48 -25.61
C ASN A 81 -18.49 -10.99 -25.23
N GLY A 82 -17.41 -10.28 -25.56
CA GLY A 82 -17.29 -8.85 -25.29
C GLY A 82 -17.20 -8.53 -23.79
N LEU A 83 -17.76 -7.39 -23.37
CA LEU A 83 -17.75 -6.96 -21.97
C LEU A 83 -18.94 -7.58 -21.23
N VAL A 84 -18.67 -8.50 -20.31
CA VAL A 84 -19.66 -9.24 -19.53
C VAL A 84 -19.62 -8.86 -18.06
N TRP A 85 -20.74 -9.03 -17.37
CA TRP A 85 -20.84 -8.87 -15.92
C TRP A 85 -21.12 -10.23 -15.29
N VAL A 86 -20.29 -10.59 -14.31
CA VAL A 86 -20.39 -11.84 -13.56
C VAL A 86 -20.42 -11.53 -12.07
N MET A 87 -21.04 -12.42 -11.30
CA MET A 87 -21.13 -12.28 -9.86
C MET A 87 -20.77 -13.56 -9.13
N SER A 88 -20.36 -13.41 -7.88
CA SER A 88 -20.20 -14.52 -6.95
C SER A 88 -20.81 -14.18 -5.60
N THR A 89 -21.56 -15.11 -5.04
CA THR A 89 -22.18 -15.01 -3.71
C THR A 89 -21.51 -15.88 -2.65
N ASP A 90 -20.46 -16.60 -3.01
CA ASP A 90 -19.78 -17.59 -2.16
C ASP A 90 -18.28 -17.29 -2.01
N SER A 91 -17.97 -16.00 -1.89
CA SER A 91 -16.59 -15.49 -1.79
C SER A 91 -15.72 -15.92 -2.98
N GLY A 92 -16.33 -15.93 -4.18
CA GLY A 92 -15.73 -16.20 -5.47
C GLY A 92 -15.45 -17.67 -5.77
N ALA A 93 -15.94 -18.62 -4.97
CA ALA A 93 -15.82 -20.05 -5.25
C ALA A 93 -16.60 -20.49 -6.50
N THR A 94 -17.72 -19.84 -6.79
CA THR A 94 -18.50 -19.97 -8.03
C THR A 94 -18.82 -18.61 -8.64
N TRP A 95 -18.98 -18.58 -9.96
CA TRP A 95 -19.22 -17.37 -10.73
C TRP A 95 -20.37 -17.58 -11.72
N ASP A 96 -21.36 -16.70 -11.63
CA ASP A 96 -22.53 -16.70 -12.51
C ASP A 96 -22.51 -15.45 -13.38
N CYS A 97 -22.59 -15.63 -14.70
CA CYS A 97 -22.77 -14.51 -15.61
C CYS A 97 -24.18 -13.93 -15.49
N GLN A 98 -24.27 -12.63 -15.27
CA GLN A 98 -25.52 -11.89 -15.05
C GLN A 98 -25.93 -11.05 -16.26
N GLY A 99 -25.02 -10.82 -17.22
CA GLY A 99 -25.37 -10.10 -18.45
C GLY A 99 -24.17 -9.62 -19.26
N GLN A 100 -24.48 -8.93 -20.36
CA GLN A 100 -23.53 -8.38 -21.32
C GLN A 100 -23.70 -6.86 -21.40
N LEU A 101 -22.61 -6.11 -21.14
CA LEU A 101 -22.59 -4.66 -21.26
C LEU A 101 -22.34 -4.26 -22.72
N SER A 102 -21.42 -4.94 -23.40
CA SER A 102 -21.10 -4.71 -24.81
C SER A 102 -20.79 -6.00 -25.53
N SER A 103 -21.36 -6.18 -26.71
CA SER A 103 -21.03 -7.26 -27.64
C SER A 103 -19.94 -6.89 -28.64
N ASP A 104 -19.35 -5.69 -28.53
CA ASP A 104 -18.28 -5.25 -29.44
C ASP A 104 -16.98 -5.99 -29.11
N THR A 105 -16.56 -6.86 -30.03
CA THR A 105 -15.32 -7.64 -29.95
C THR A 105 -14.19 -7.04 -30.77
N THR A 106 -14.42 -5.90 -31.42
CA THR A 106 -13.44 -5.17 -32.25
C THR A 106 -12.90 -3.98 -31.48
N ASN A 107 -13.78 -3.11 -30.98
CA ASN A 107 -13.43 -1.97 -30.15
C ASN A 107 -13.67 -2.33 -28.68
N LEU A 108 -12.76 -3.15 -28.14
CA LEU A 108 -12.89 -3.70 -26.79
C LEU A 108 -13.17 -2.61 -25.76
N LYS A 109 -14.15 -2.87 -24.90
CA LYS A 109 -14.58 -1.96 -23.83
C LYS A 109 -14.21 -2.53 -22.47
N PHE A 110 -13.72 -1.68 -21.59
CA PHE A 110 -13.29 -2.08 -20.26
C PHE A 110 -13.99 -1.24 -19.22
N ALA A 111 -14.34 -1.84 -18.09
CA ALA A 111 -15.24 -1.24 -17.12
C ALA A 111 -14.51 -0.76 -15.87
N SER A 112 -14.92 0.40 -15.39
CA SER A 112 -14.69 0.85 -14.03
C SER A 112 -16.04 0.94 -13.32
N ALA A 113 -16.12 0.38 -12.12
CA ALA A 113 -17.35 0.27 -11.36
C ALA A 113 -17.16 0.69 -9.91
N GLN A 114 -18.20 1.29 -9.33
CA GLN A 114 -18.29 1.67 -7.92
C GLN A 114 -19.72 1.53 -7.42
N LYS A 115 -19.90 1.29 -6.11
CA LYS A 115 -21.23 1.25 -5.49
C LYS A 115 -21.50 2.46 -4.61
N ASP A 116 -22.78 2.77 -4.43
CA ASP A 116 -23.23 3.63 -3.34
C ASP A 116 -23.49 2.85 -2.03
N SER A 117 -23.94 3.57 -1.00
CA SER A 117 -24.32 3.01 0.30
C SER A 117 -25.55 2.11 0.26
N PHE A 118 -26.30 2.08 -0.84
CA PHE A 118 -27.47 1.23 -1.06
C PHE A 118 -27.16 0.02 -1.95
N ASP A 119 -25.88 -0.21 -2.25
CA ASP A 119 -25.41 -1.24 -3.17
C ASP A 119 -25.91 -1.09 -4.62
N ASN A 120 -26.36 0.10 -5.05
CA ASN A 120 -26.48 0.33 -6.48
C ASN A 120 -25.07 0.46 -7.06
N ILE A 121 -24.83 -0.17 -8.20
CA ILE A 121 -23.53 -0.18 -8.87
C ILE A 121 -23.59 0.76 -10.07
N TYR A 122 -22.59 1.60 -10.18
CA TYR A 122 -22.39 2.56 -11.27
C TYR A 122 -21.20 2.09 -12.08
N VAL A 123 -21.39 1.91 -13.37
CA VAL A 123 -20.37 1.37 -14.27
C VAL A 123 -20.14 2.37 -15.39
N VAL A 124 -18.89 2.74 -15.60
CA VAL A 124 -18.45 3.40 -16.83
C VAL A 124 -17.56 2.46 -17.61
N TYR A 125 -17.63 2.52 -18.93
CA TYR A 125 -16.78 1.71 -19.79
C TYR A 125 -16.41 2.44 -21.07
N SER A 126 -15.18 2.22 -21.51
CA SER A 126 -14.61 2.85 -22.69
C SER A 126 -13.56 1.94 -23.32
N GLY A 127 -13.07 2.32 -24.50
CA GLY A 127 -11.87 1.70 -25.07
C GLY A 127 -10.59 2.15 -24.36
N ILE A 128 -9.47 1.64 -24.85
CA ILE A 128 -8.10 1.98 -24.40
C ILE A 128 -7.22 2.54 -25.52
N ASP A 129 -7.67 2.41 -26.76
CA ASP A 129 -6.94 2.86 -27.93
C ASP A 129 -6.85 4.39 -27.99
N ASN A 130 -5.99 4.86 -28.88
CA ASN A 130 -5.62 6.25 -29.04
C ASN A 130 -5.84 6.77 -30.48
N THR A 131 -6.70 6.11 -31.24
CA THR A 131 -7.03 6.54 -32.61
C THR A 131 -8.32 7.36 -32.63
N LEU A 132 -8.39 8.36 -33.51
CA LEU A 132 -9.63 9.11 -33.72
C LEU A 132 -10.68 8.16 -34.29
N SER A 133 -11.78 7.99 -33.55
CA SER A 133 -12.82 7.03 -33.87
C SER A 133 -14.13 7.42 -33.21
N THR A 134 -15.21 7.33 -33.97
CA THR A 134 -16.58 7.46 -33.45
C THR A 134 -17.03 6.24 -32.64
N ALA A 135 -16.19 5.20 -32.54
CA ALA A 135 -16.49 4.04 -31.71
C ALA A 135 -15.94 4.20 -30.28
N TYR A 136 -15.14 5.23 -30.01
CA TYR A 136 -14.45 5.42 -28.74
C TYR A 136 -15.19 6.39 -27.83
N ASP A 137 -16.38 5.96 -27.45
CA ASP A 137 -17.23 6.60 -26.47
C ASP A 137 -16.83 6.23 -25.04
N VAL A 138 -17.23 7.09 -24.10
CA VAL A 138 -17.43 6.69 -22.70
C VAL A 138 -18.91 6.42 -22.48
N LEU A 139 -19.21 5.22 -22.04
CA LEU A 139 -20.56 4.74 -21.79
C LEU A 139 -20.79 4.60 -20.28
N TYR A 140 -22.02 4.79 -19.85
CA TYR A 140 -22.44 4.69 -18.46
C TYR A 140 -23.66 3.77 -18.33
N ARG A 141 -23.66 2.93 -17.30
CA ARG A 141 -24.83 2.15 -16.87
C ARG A 141 -24.95 2.14 -15.35
N LYS A 142 -26.18 2.02 -14.87
CA LYS A 142 -26.50 1.78 -13.46
C LYS A 142 -27.06 0.37 -13.31
N LEU A 143 -26.68 -0.33 -12.26
CA LEU A 143 -27.27 -1.59 -11.84
C LEU A 143 -27.94 -1.36 -10.48
N THR A 144 -29.21 -1.71 -10.38
CA THR A 144 -30.01 -1.52 -9.16
C THR A 144 -30.37 -2.85 -8.54
N LYS A 145 -30.29 -2.94 -7.21
CA LYS A 145 -30.73 -4.12 -6.47
C LYS A 145 -32.22 -4.00 -6.16
N GLY A 146 -33.04 -4.76 -6.89
CA GLY A 146 -34.48 -4.84 -6.68
C GLY A 146 -34.87 -5.63 -5.41
N ALA A 147 -36.18 -5.70 -5.15
CA ALA A 147 -36.71 -6.52 -4.06
C ALA A 147 -36.37 -8.01 -4.29
N GLY A 148 -35.87 -8.70 -3.27
CA GLY A 148 -35.51 -10.13 -3.35
C GLY A 148 -34.14 -10.42 -3.97
N SER A 149 -33.22 -9.45 -3.98
CA SER A 149 -31.84 -9.58 -4.53
C SER A 149 -31.77 -9.79 -6.04
N THR A 150 -32.84 -9.51 -6.78
CA THR A 150 -32.80 -9.48 -8.24
C THR A 150 -32.16 -8.18 -8.70
N TRP A 151 -31.13 -8.28 -9.52
CA TRP A 151 -30.46 -7.12 -10.09
C TRP A 151 -31.15 -6.66 -11.37
N THR A 152 -31.36 -5.36 -11.48
CA THR A 152 -31.87 -4.73 -12.71
C THR A 152 -30.74 -4.03 -13.42
N PHE A 153 -30.72 -4.23 -14.73
CA PHE A 153 -29.73 -3.70 -15.63
C PHE A 153 -30.35 -2.52 -16.39
N GLU A 154 -29.97 -1.30 -16.02
CA GLU A 154 -30.59 -0.07 -16.54
C GLU A 154 -30.04 0.28 -17.93
N ASP A 155 -30.75 1.17 -18.64
CA ASP A 155 -30.41 1.57 -20.00
C ASP A 155 -29.03 2.22 -20.13
N GLU A 156 -28.32 1.89 -21.21
CA GLU A 156 -27.05 2.52 -21.59
C GLU A 156 -27.20 4.02 -21.84
N GLN A 157 -26.25 4.80 -21.32
CA GLN A 157 -26.12 6.22 -21.61
C GLN A 157 -24.74 6.50 -22.22
N VAL A 158 -24.71 7.38 -23.22
CA VAL A 158 -23.46 7.94 -23.74
C VAL A 158 -23.06 9.12 -22.87
N LEU A 159 -21.95 8.98 -22.15
CA LEU A 159 -21.36 10.03 -21.32
C LEU A 159 -20.53 11.00 -22.16
N LEU A 160 -19.60 10.46 -22.96
CA LEU A 160 -18.78 11.19 -23.91
C LEU A 160 -18.88 10.48 -25.26
N ASP A 161 -19.21 11.23 -26.29
CA ASP A 161 -19.51 10.72 -27.63
C ASP A 161 -18.29 10.93 -28.54
N GLY A 162 -17.63 9.84 -28.92
CA GLY A 162 -16.47 9.85 -29.80
C GLY A 162 -16.83 10.39 -31.18
N THR A 163 -15.94 11.17 -31.76
CA THR A 163 -16.13 11.80 -33.08
C THR A 163 -14.91 11.58 -33.98
N ALA A 164 -14.99 12.08 -35.22
CA ALA A 164 -13.83 12.14 -36.10
C ALA A 164 -12.75 13.13 -35.62
N ALA A 165 -13.05 14.00 -34.64
CA ALA A 165 -12.13 15.02 -34.14
C ALA A 165 -11.61 14.71 -32.72
N GLU A 166 -12.37 13.97 -31.91
CA GLU A 166 -12.01 13.62 -30.54
C GLU A 166 -12.43 12.20 -30.20
N SER A 167 -11.63 11.51 -29.41
CA SER A 167 -11.88 10.14 -28.96
C SER A 167 -11.58 9.99 -27.47
N TYR A 168 -12.25 9.06 -26.81
CA TYR A 168 -12.16 8.90 -25.36
C TYR A 168 -11.76 7.48 -24.95
N SER A 169 -10.96 7.38 -23.89
CA SER A 169 -10.42 6.11 -23.41
C SER A 169 -10.15 6.14 -21.90
N TYR A 170 -9.91 4.98 -21.30
CA TYR A 170 -9.53 4.85 -19.88
C TYR A 170 -10.48 5.58 -18.90
N ALA A 171 -11.78 5.52 -19.15
CA ALA A 171 -12.78 6.05 -18.24
C ALA A 171 -12.79 5.33 -16.88
N THR A 172 -12.78 6.09 -15.78
CA THR A 172 -12.88 5.56 -14.41
C THR A 172 -13.93 6.32 -13.60
N ILE A 173 -14.59 5.68 -12.64
CA ILE A 173 -15.67 6.26 -11.83
C ILE A 173 -15.40 6.21 -10.33
N ALA A 174 -15.85 7.24 -9.60
CA ALA A 174 -15.86 7.31 -8.15
C ALA A 174 -17.20 7.87 -7.63
N VAL A 175 -17.58 7.44 -6.42
CA VAL A 175 -18.79 7.90 -5.72
C VAL A 175 -18.38 8.87 -4.60
N GLU A 176 -18.94 10.08 -4.59
CA GLU A 176 -18.79 11.06 -3.53
C GLU A 176 -20.08 11.14 -2.69
N GLY A 177 -19.97 10.69 -1.44
CA GLY A 177 -21.07 10.69 -0.49
C GLY A 177 -22.28 9.90 -0.99
N THR A 178 -23.47 10.47 -0.83
CA THR A 178 -24.74 9.83 -1.19
C THR A 178 -25.40 10.45 -2.42
N THR A 179 -24.72 11.35 -3.13
CA THR A 179 -25.38 12.11 -4.21
C THR A 179 -24.53 12.41 -5.43
N ARG A 180 -23.20 12.22 -5.43
CA ARG A 180 -22.41 12.66 -6.58
C ARG A 180 -21.56 11.54 -7.17
N LEU A 181 -21.58 11.44 -8.49
CA LEU A 181 -20.69 10.59 -9.26
C LEU A 181 -19.62 11.47 -9.89
N TRP A 182 -18.41 10.94 -9.95
CA TRP A 182 -17.30 11.54 -10.68
C TRP A 182 -16.75 10.55 -11.68
N VAL A 183 -16.47 11.03 -12.88
CA VAL A 183 -15.86 10.24 -13.94
C VAL A 183 -14.64 10.96 -14.45
N SER A 184 -13.51 10.27 -14.56
CA SER A 184 -12.38 10.75 -15.33
C SER A 184 -12.26 9.96 -16.63
N ALA A 185 -11.71 10.56 -17.67
CA ALA A 185 -11.42 9.89 -18.93
C ALA A 185 -10.24 10.56 -19.64
N ARG A 186 -9.48 9.79 -20.41
CA ARG A 186 -8.48 10.32 -21.33
C ARG A 186 -9.17 10.76 -22.62
N ILE A 187 -8.83 11.93 -23.12
CA ILE A 187 -9.21 12.40 -24.45
C ILE A 187 -7.99 12.43 -25.37
N TRP A 188 -8.18 12.07 -26.64
CA TRP A 188 -7.26 12.30 -27.74
C TRP A 188 -7.97 13.10 -28.84
N ASP A 189 -7.39 14.24 -29.23
CA ASP A 189 -7.96 15.17 -30.22
C ASP A 189 -7.25 15.12 -31.59
N GLY A 190 -6.48 14.05 -31.86
CA GLY A 190 -5.67 13.94 -33.07
C GLY A 190 -4.28 14.55 -32.95
N THR A 191 -4.03 15.38 -31.93
CA THR A 191 -2.74 16.04 -31.72
C THR A 191 -2.20 15.82 -30.31
N MET A 192 -3.05 15.89 -29.29
CA MET A 192 -2.65 15.80 -27.89
C MET A 192 -3.63 15.00 -27.04
N TYR A 193 -3.06 14.40 -25.99
CA TYR A 193 -3.83 13.81 -24.91
C TYR A 193 -4.17 14.84 -23.83
N ASP A 194 -5.30 14.64 -23.18
CA ASP A 194 -5.67 15.35 -21.95
C ASP A 194 -6.44 14.41 -21.01
N VAL A 195 -6.59 14.83 -19.76
CA VAL A 195 -7.45 14.15 -18.79
C VAL A 195 -8.65 15.03 -18.51
N LEU A 196 -9.84 14.48 -18.73
CA LEU A 196 -11.11 15.12 -18.41
C LEU A 196 -11.63 14.57 -17.09
N VAL A 197 -12.29 15.43 -16.32
CA VAL A 197 -13.05 15.05 -15.13
C VAL A 197 -14.45 15.62 -15.26
N TYR A 198 -15.45 14.77 -15.11
CA TYR A 198 -16.86 15.11 -15.09
C TYR A 198 -17.47 14.72 -13.74
N TYR A 199 -18.53 15.41 -13.37
CA TYR A 199 -19.38 15.01 -12.24
C TYR A 199 -20.86 15.10 -12.61
N SER A 200 -21.66 14.29 -11.94
CA SER A 200 -23.12 14.38 -11.97
C SER A 200 -23.66 14.40 -10.55
N ASN A 201 -24.58 15.33 -10.29
CA ASN A 201 -25.35 15.34 -9.05
C ASN A 201 -26.62 14.52 -9.25
N GLY A 202 -26.85 13.58 -8.34
CA GLY A 202 -27.93 12.61 -8.40
C GLY A 202 -27.44 11.24 -8.86
N PHE A 203 -27.89 10.22 -8.13
CA PHE A 203 -27.69 8.80 -8.42
C PHE A 203 -28.77 8.28 -9.38
N THR A 204 -28.92 8.95 -10.52
CA THR A 204 -29.99 8.68 -11.52
C THR A 204 -29.53 7.68 -12.58
N THR A 205 -30.48 7.03 -13.26
CA THR A 205 -30.19 6.17 -14.42
C THR A 205 -29.79 6.97 -15.67
N ALA A 206 -30.23 8.24 -15.78
CA ALA A 206 -29.84 9.17 -16.83
C ALA A 206 -29.19 10.45 -16.25
N PRO A 207 -27.94 10.37 -15.75
CA PRO A 207 -27.25 11.50 -15.15
C PRO A 207 -26.94 12.62 -16.15
N SER A 208 -26.98 13.87 -15.67
CA SER A 208 -26.51 15.04 -16.41
C SER A 208 -25.09 15.36 -15.97
N TRP A 209 -24.15 15.26 -16.91
CA TRP A 209 -22.73 15.40 -16.62
C TRP A 209 -22.24 16.82 -16.84
N THR A 210 -21.50 17.33 -15.85
CA THR A 210 -20.89 18.64 -15.87
C THR A 210 -19.37 18.48 -15.85
N LEU A 211 -18.68 19.19 -16.74
CA LEU A 211 -17.23 19.19 -16.78
C LEU A 211 -16.69 19.84 -15.48
N GLY A 212 -15.90 19.08 -14.73
CA GLY A 212 -15.30 19.47 -13.46
C GLY A 212 -14.06 20.35 -13.59
N HIS A 213 -13.45 20.42 -14.77
CA HIS A 213 -12.34 21.32 -15.09
C HIS A 213 -12.39 21.77 -16.55
N LYS A 214 -12.29 23.08 -16.82
CA LYS A 214 -12.37 23.60 -18.19
C LYS A 214 -11.02 23.47 -18.90
N ARG A 215 -11.02 22.83 -20.07
CA ARG A 215 -9.82 22.56 -20.89
C ARG A 215 -9.31 23.79 -21.64
N PHE A 216 -10.20 24.61 -22.19
CA PHE A 216 -9.84 25.80 -22.96
C PHE A 216 -10.33 27.05 -22.27
N PHE A 217 -9.49 28.08 -22.25
CA PHE A 217 -9.88 29.39 -21.73
C PHE A 217 -11.08 29.93 -22.50
N GLU A 218 -12.01 30.52 -21.77
CA GLU A 218 -13.22 31.11 -22.37
C GLU A 218 -12.92 32.43 -23.06
N LYS A 219 -11.84 33.09 -22.61
CA LYS A 219 -11.32 34.31 -23.21
C LYS A 219 -9.81 34.37 -23.20
N ILE A 220 -9.24 34.68 -24.36
CA ILE A 220 -7.81 34.97 -24.52
C ILE A 220 -7.65 36.27 -25.29
N TRP A 221 -6.85 37.18 -24.74
CA TRP A 221 -6.53 38.45 -25.37
C TRP A 221 -5.02 38.61 -25.50
N SER A 222 -4.54 39.05 -26.65
CA SER A 222 -3.18 39.59 -26.78
C SER A 222 -3.24 41.11 -26.77
N PHE A 223 -2.32 41.76 -26.06
CA PHE A 223 -2.19 43.20 -25.95
C PHE A 223 -0.80 43.64 -26.42
N ASP A 224 -0.76 44.61 -27.32
CA ASP A 224 0.49 45.07 -27.97
C ASP A 224 1.41 45.90 -27.06
N GLY A 225 0.98 46.20 -25.83
CA GLY A 225 1.73 47.02 -24.87
C GLY A 225 1.39 48.52 -24.93
N THR A 226 0.52 48.93 -25.85
CA THR A 226 0.14 50.34 -26.06
C THR A 226 -1.36 50.56 -26.03
N SER A 227 -2.13 49.98 -26.95
CA SER A 227 -3.56 50.27 -27.12
C SER A 227 -4.36 49.21 -27.85
N THR A 228 -3.71 48.25 -28.54
CA THR A 228 -4.42 47.27 -29.36
C THR A 228 -4.59 45.96 -28.60
N TYR A 229 -5.82 45.44 -28.61
CA TYR A 229 -6.16 44.11 -28.14
C TYR A 229 -6.65 43.25 -29.30
N THR A 230 -6.15 42.01 -29.40
CA THR A 230 -6.64 41.00 -30.35
C THR A 230 -7.29 39.86 -29.57
N ASP A 231 -8.48 39.42 -30.00
CA ASP A 231 -9.15 38.26 -29.42
C ASP A 231 -8.55 36.99 -30.03
N GLU A 232 -7.79 36.26 -29.23
CA GLU A 232 -7.08 35.04 -29.63
C GLU A 232 -7.85 33.78 -29.19
N THR A 233 -9.09 33.92 -28.70
CA THR A 233 -9.84 32.81 -28.08
C THR A 233 -10.04 31.64 -29.03
N THR A 234 -10.35 31.93 -30.30
CA THR A 234 -10.56 30.88 -31.32
C THR A 234 -9.22 30.25 -31.69
N ASP A 235 -8.23 31.09 -31.99
CA ASP A 235 -6.91 30.69 -32.47
C ASP A 235 -6.18 29.81 -31.46
N ALA A 236 -6.25 30.16 -30.17
CA ALA A 236 -5.64 29.39 -29.09
C ALA A 236 -6.27 28.01 -28.83
N SER A 237 -7.48 27.78 -29.34
CA SER A 237 -8.14 26.47 -29.31
C SER A 237 -7.94 25.65 -30.60
N ASN A 238 -7.40 26.26 -31.66
CA ASN A 238 -7.14 25.60 -32.93
C ASN A 238 -5.84 24.78 -32.86
N LEU A 239 -5.84 23.58 -33.44
CA LEU A 239 -4.70 22.67 -33.40
C LEU A 239 -3.75 22.81 -34.60
N THR A 240 -4.16 23.56 -35.62
CA THR A 240 -3.49 23.58 -36.93
C THR A 240 -2.93 24.94 -37.31
N SER A 241 -3.47 26.02 -36.75
CA SER A 241 -3.02 27.37 -37.01
C SER A 241 -2.00 27.79 -35.94
N ALA A 242 -0.88 28.33 -36.40
CA ALA A 242 0.24 28.77 -35.58
C ALA A 242 0.17 30.29 -35.42
N ASP A 243 -0.94 30.79 -34.88
CA ASP A 243 -1.37 32.18 -35.00
C ASP A 243 -1.66 32.89 -33.67
N VAL A 244 -1.42 32.25 -32.52
CA VAL A 244 -1.61 32.91 -31.22
C VAL A 244 -0.48 33.89 -30.95
N THR A 245 -0.80 35.19 -30.93
CA THR A 245 0.20 36.21 -30.58
C THR A 245 0.43 36.22 -29.06
N MET A 246 1.63 35.83 -28.61
CA MET A 246 1.93 35.74 -27.17
C MET A 246 2.34 37.11 -26.57
N VAL A 247 3.61 37.51 -26.69
CA VAL A 247 4.14 38.80 -26.23
C VAL A 247 5.33 39.25 -27.09
N SER A 248 5.72 40.53 -27.04
CA SER A 248 6.84 41.04 -27.85
C SER A 248 7.70 42.11 -27.18
N VAL A 249 7.09 43.18 -26.67
CA VAL A 249 7.77 44.35 -26.09
C VAL A 249 7.35 44.59 -24.64
N PRO A 250 8.10 45.33 -23.82
CA PRO A 250 7.70 45.64 -22.45
C PRO A 250 6.26 46.15 -22.35
N ASN A 251 5.50 45.60 -21.40
CA ASN A 251 4.08 45.82 -21.17
C ASN A 251 3.10 45.19 -22.17
N SER A 252 3.56 44.60 -23.27
CA SER A 252 2.71 43.67 -24.03
C SER A 252 2.35 42.47 -23.16
N ALA A 253 1.16 41.91 -23.35
CA ALA A 253 0.67 40.83 -22.50
C ALA A 253 -0.30 39.90 -23.22
N ILE A 254 -0.30 38.63 -22.85
CA ILE A 254 -1.37 37.69 -23.17
C ILE A 254 -2.17 37.39 -21.90
N TYR A 255 -3.50 37.45 -22.01
CA TYR A 255 -4.46 37.28 -20.92
C TYR A 255 -5.20 35.95 -21.09
N PHE A 256 -5.36 35.19 -20.01
CA PHE A 256 -6.02 33.89 -19.98
C PHE A 256 -7.20 33.94 -18.99
N GLY A 257 -8.42 33.79 -19.51
CA GLY A 257 -9.65 34.09 -18.79
C GLY A 257 -10.59 32.89 -18.64
N HIS A 258 -11.09 32.70 -17.41
CA HIS A 258 -12.13 31.73 -17.08
C HIS A 258 -13.20 32.29 -16.14
N SER A 259 -14.43 31.79 -16.26
CA SER A 259 -15.55 32.14 -15.35
C SER A 259 -15.39 31.54 -13.96
N THR A 260 -14.48 30.57 -13.80
CA THR A 260 -14.09 29.93 -12.54
C THR A 260 -12.58 30.11 -12.32
N LYS A 261 -12.13 30.06 -11.07
CA LYS A 261 -10.69 30.06 -10.77
C LYS A 261 -10.02 28.81 -11.36
N PHE A 262 -8.75 28.93 -11.70
CA PHE A 262 -7.91 27.86 -12.25
C PHE A 262 -6.48 28.00 -11.71
N ASP A 263 -5.69 26.96 -11.75
CA ASP A 263 -4.35 26.89 -11.14
C ASP A 263 -3.25 26.52 -12.16
N SER A 264 -3.60 26.41 -13.44
CA SER A 264 -2.71 25.95 -14.49
C SER A 264 -2.91 26.65 -15.82
N ILE A 265 -1.80 26.88 -16.51
CA ILE A 265 -1.78 27.38 -17.89
C ILE A 265 -0.70 26.59 -18.63
N ALA A 266 -1.07 26.10 -19.81
CA ALA A 266 -0.21 25.36 -20.69
C ALA A 266 -0.25 25.93 -22.09
N TRP A 267 0.87 25.83 -22.79
CA TRP A 267 0.97 26.30 -24.17
C TRP A 267 1.89 25.43 -25.02
N MET A 268 1.64 25.49 -26.33
CA MET A 268 2.55 25.06 -27.38
C MET A 268 2.91 26.25 -28.24
N LEU A 269 4.18 26.35 -28.63
CA LEU A 269 4.73 27.40 -29.48
C LEU A 269 5.13 26.81 -30.82
N SER A 270 4.75 27.50 -31.90
CA SER A 270 5.30 27.28 -33.24
C SER A 270 6.62 28.03 -33.43
N THR A 271 6.78 29.16 -32.74
CA THR A 271 7.98 29.97 -32.71
C THR A 271 8.35 30.24 -31.27
N ILE A 272 9.53 29.76 -30.85
CA ILE A 272 10.08 30.06 -29.53
C ILE A 272 10.56 31.52 -29.51
N GLY A 273 10.33 32.21 -28.40
CA GLY A 273 10.83 33.55 -28.18
C GLY A 273 12.36 33.60 -28.06
N VAL A 274 12.97 34.71 -28.48
CA VAL A 274 14.41 34.95 -28.27
C VAL A 274 14.59 36.19 -27.42
N ALA A 275 15.44 36.09 -26.39
CA ALA A 275 15.52 37.06 -25.30
C ALA A 275 14.16 37.26 -24.62
N GLY A 276 14.01 38.29 -23.79
CA GLY A 276 12.77 38.56 -23.10
C GLY A 276 12.61 37.79 -21.78
N THR A 277 11.78 38.36 -20.91
CA THR A 277 11.40 37.81 -19.61
C THR A 277 9.94 38.15 -19.34
N ILE A 278 9.25 37.30 -18.59
CA ILE A 278 7.82 37.41 -18.31
C ILE A 278 7.57 37.66 -16.82
N ASP A 279 6.68 38.62 -16.53
CA ASP A 279 6.01 38.75 -15.25
C ASP A 279 4.63 38.07 -15.34
N TRP A 280 4.41 37.04 -14.53
CA TRP A 280 3.11 36.37 -14.41
C TRP A 280 2.27 37.03 -13.34
N GLU A 281 1.06 37.47 -13.69
CA GLU A 281 0.23 38.31 -12.84
C GLU A 281 -1.24 37.87 -12.82
N TYR A 282 -1.94 38.07 -11.70
CA TYR A 282 -3.39 37.91 -11.56
C TYR A 282 -4.05 39.22 -11.12
N TYR A 283 -5.36 39.36 -11.34
CA TYR A 283 -6.09 40.55 -10.89
C TYR A 283 -6.74 40.36 -9.52
N ASN A 284 -6.43 41.22 -8.56
CA ASN A 284 -6.95 41.09 -7.19
C ASN A 284 -8.21 41.92 -6.87
N GLY A 285 -8.88 42.43 -7.90
CA GLY A 285 -10.05 43.31 -7.75
C GLY A 285 -9.72 44.80 -7.73
N SER A 286 -8.43 45.16 -7.67
CA SER A 286 -7.99 46.56 -7.74
C SER A 286 -6.78 46.76 -8.65
N THR A 287 -5.80 45.84 -8.58
CA THR A 287 -4.53 45.93 -9.29
C THR A 287 -4.09 44.56 -9.80
N TRP A 288 -3.17 44.54 -10.75
CA TRP A 288 -2.47 43.33 -11.15
C TRP A 288 -1.36 43.03 -10.12
N LYS A 289 -1.29 41.78 -9.67
CA LYS A 289 -0.38 41.29 -8.66
C LYS A 289 0.46 40.16 -9.24
N GLN A 290 1.74 40.10 -8.89
CA GLN A 290 2.63 39.02 -9.30
C GLN A 290 2.22 37.70 -8.65
N ILE A 291 2.37 36.60 -9.39
CA ILE A 291 2.23 35.24 -8.85
C ILE A 291 3.54 34.86 -8.14
N GLU A 292 3.48 34.59 -6.83
CA GLU A 292 4.64 34.26 -6.01
C GLU A 292 4.71 32.76 -5.61
N GLY A 293 3.62 32.00 -5.76
CA GLY A 293 3.49 30.63 -5.25
C GLY A 293 3.30 29.57 -6.33
N PHE A 294 4.31 29.34 -7.18
CA PHE A 294 4.27 28.27 -8.19
C PHE A 294 4.32 26.89 -7.51
N GLN A 295 3.44 25.98 -7.92
CA GLN A 295 3.27 24.65 -7.30
C GLN A 295 4.29 23.61 -7.79
N ILE A 296 4.88 23.84 -8.97
CA ILE A 296 5.94 23.04 -9.59
C ILE A 296 6.91 24.03 -10.24
N ASP A 297 8.16 23.61 -10.48
CA ASP A 297 9.05 24.31 -11.40
C ASP A 297 8.33 24.55 -12.75
N GLN A 298 8.25 25.82 -13.13
CA GLN A 298 7.70 26.21 -14.41
C GLN A 298 8.58 25.68 -15.54
N VAL A 299 7.96 25.08 -16.55
CA VAL A 299 8.69 24.74 -17.77
C VAL A 299 8.47 25.86 -18.78
N ASN A 300 9.59 26.46 -19.21
CA ASN A 300 9.59 27.48 -20.25
C ASN A 300 8.73 28.73 -19.91
N GLY A 301 8.67 29.14 -18.64
CA GLY A 301 7.83 30.27 -18.18
C GLY A 301 8.13 31.63 -18.84
N ASN A 302 9.26 31.76 -19.55
CA ASN A 302 9.61 32.95 -20.33
C ASN A 302 9.31 32.80 -21.84
N PHE A 303 8.80 31.65 -22.30
CA PHE A 303 8.55 31.31 -23.70
C PHE A 303 9.81 31.22 -24.59
N THR A 304 11.00 31.00 -24.02
CA THR A 304 12.30 31.07 -24.72
C THR A 304 13.09 29.76 -24.86
N SER A 305 12.70 28.66 -24.23
CA SER A 305 13.57 27.47 -24.11
C SER A 305 13.14 26.25 -24.94
N VAL A 306 11.84 26.01 -25.13
CA VAL A 306 11.29 24.84 -25.84
C VAL A 306 9.92 25.16 -26.45
N ASN A 307 9.40 24.31 -27.33
CA ASN A 307 8.08 24.53 -27.94
C ASN A 307 6.93 24.37 -26.93
N ASN A 308 7.05 23.51 -25.92
CA ASN A 308 5.98 23.29 -24.94
C ASN A 308 6.32 23.97 -23.61
N GLY A 309 5.34 24.55 -22.93
CA GLY A 309 5.57 25.10 -21.60
C GLY A 309 4.32 25.14 -20.75
N TYR A 310 4.54 25.33 -19.45
CA TYR A 310 3.47 25.45 -18.49
C TYR A 310 3.86 26.24 -17.25
N ILE A 311 2.84 26.76 -16.58
CA ILE A 311 2.90 27.20 -15.19
C ILE A 311 1.79 26.52 -14.38
N ASN A 312 2.10 26.22 -13.12
CA ASN A 312 1.12 25.86 -12.09
C ASN A 312 1.31 26.76 -10.88
N PHE A 313 0.23 27.21 -10.26
CA PHE A 313 0.31 28.19 -9.19
C PHE A 313 -0.78 27.98 -8.15
N THR A 314 -0.48 28.39 -6.92
CA THR A 314 -1.45 28.38 -5.84
C THR A 314 -2.49 29.46 -6.11
N ILE A 315 -3.76 29.08 -6.11
CA ILE A 315 -4.88 29.99 -6.39
C ILE A 315 -4.89 31.12 -5.36
N PRO A 316 -4.78 32.40 -5.79
CA PRO A 316 -4.80 33.51 -4.87
C PRO A 316 -6.15 33.67 -4.17
N THR A 317 -6.10 33.94 -2.86
CA THR A 317 -7.29 34.06 -2.03
C THR A 317 -8.09 35.33 -2.34
N ASP A 318 -7.42 36.41 -2.74
CA ASP A 318 -7.99 37.70 -3.14
C ASP A 318 -8.24 37.83 -4.66
N TRP A 319 -8.09 36.75 -5.44
CA TRP A 319 -8.35 36.78 -6.88
C TRP A 319 -9.81 37.15 -7.16
N ALA A 320 -9.99 38.19 -7.97
CA ALA A 320 -11.29 38.68 -8.40
C ALA A 320 -11.43 38.67 -9.93
N THR A 321 -12.66 38.74 -10.41
CA THR A 321 -12.94 38.84 -11.83
C THR A 321 -12.72 40.27 -12.36
N THR A 322 -12.40 40.40 -13.64
CA THR A 322 -12.34 41.67 -14.36
C THR A 322 -12.73 41.50 -15.82
N SER A 323 -12.97 42.60 -16.52
CA SER A 323 -13.25 42.64 -17.96
C SER A 323 -12.04 43.18 -18.70
N ILE A 324 -11.58 42.47 -19.72
CA ILE A 324 -10.52 42.94 -20.61
C ILE A 324 -11.15 43.44 -21.90
N ASN A 325 -10.69 44.60 -22.39
CA ASN A 325 -11.13 45.20 -23.66
C ASN A 325 -12.66 45.36 -23.83
N GLY A 326 -13.41 45.50 -22.74
CA GLY A 326 -14.86 45.71 -22.81
C GLY A 326 -15.65 44.51 -23.35
N GLU A 327 -15.14 43.29 -23.18
CA GLU A 327 -15.69 42.03 -23.70
C GLU A 327 -17.09 41.61 -23.19
N GLY A 328 -17.79 42.47 -22.45
CA GLY A 328 -19.16 42.25 -21.97
C GLY A 328 -19.31 41.26 -20.80
N GLY A 329 -18.29 40.44 -20.53
CA GLY A 329 -18.19 39.53 -19.38
C GLY A 329 -17.13 39.95 -18.37
N SER A 330 -17.07 39.24 -17.25
CA SER A 330 -15.97 39.34 -16.27
C SER A 330 -15.46 37.96 -15.92
N TYR A 331 -14.15 37.79 -15.99
CA TYR A 331 -13.48 36.51 -15.82
C TYR A 331 -12.34 36.63 -14.82
N TYR A 332 -11.98 35.51 -14.19
CA TYR A 332 -10.72 35.38 -13.48
C TYR A 332 -9.62 35.34 -14.52
N TYR A 333 -8.73 36.34 -14.49
CA TYR A 333 -7.61 36.46 -15.42
C TYR A 333 -6.27 36.22 -14.74
N VAL A 334 -5.43 35.44 -15.42
CA VAL A 334 -3.96 35.50 -15.29
C VAL A 334 -3.41 36.09 -16.59
N ARG A 335 -2.34 36.87 -16.52
CA ARG A 335 -1.63 37.36 -17.70
C ARG A 335 -0.13 37.08 -17.61
N ALA A 336 0.46 36.80 -18.76
CA ALA A 336 1.91 36.87 -18.97
C ALA A 336 2.23 38.24 -19.56
N ARG A 337 2.93 39.09 -18.82
CA ARG A 337 3.34 40.43 -19.27
C ARG A 337 4.84 40.44 -19.57
N ALA A 338 5.24 40.90 -20.75
CA ALA A 338 6.65 41.06 -21.07
C ALA A 338 7.28 42.14 -20.19
N ALA A 339 8.32 41.76 -19.44
CA ALA A 339 9.13 42.67 -18.62
C ALA A 339 10.29 43.26 -19.43
N THR A 340 10.84 42.51 -20.38
CA THR A 340 11.91 42.94 -21.29
C THR A 340 11.55 42.63 -22.74
N ASN A 341 12.28 43.22 -23.70
CA ASN A 341 12.03 43.00 -25.13
C ASN A 341 12.38 41.58 -25.57
N PHE A 342 11.52 40.99 -26.40
CA PHE A 342 11.84 39.83 -27.21
C PHE A 342 12.41 40.30 -28.55
N THR A 343 13.58 39.79 -28.94
CA THR A 343 14.15 40.06 -30.28
C THR A 343 13.49 39.19 -31.35
N THR A 344 12.91 38.06 -30.94
CA THR A 344 11.97 37.27 -31.75
C THR A 344 10.77 36.97 -30.85
N PRO A 345 9.57 37.49 -31.17
CA PRO A 345 8.37 37.23 -30.38
C PRO A 345 7.96 35.74 -30.43
N PRO A 346 7.58 35.14 -29.29
CA PRO A 346 6.97 33.82 -29.29
C PRO A 346 5.60 33.82 -29.98
N VAL A 347 5.33 32.75 -30.74
CA VAL A 347 4.03 32.51 -31.40
C VAL A 347 3.49 31.17 -30.92
N GLY A 348 2.28 31.19 -30.39
CA GLY A 348 1.58 30.01 -29.91
C GLY A 348 0.85 29.28 -31.03
N THR A 349 0.74 27.96 -30.87
CA THR A 349 -0.16 27.10 -31.65
C THR A 349 -1.37 26.72 -30.84
N ARG A 350 -1.23 26.59 -29.52
CA ARG A 350 -2.35 26.24 -28.65
C ARG A 350 -2.11 26.71 -27.22
N VAL A 351 -3.16 27.13 -26.54
CA VAL A 351 -3.15 27.43 -25.11
C VAL A 351 -4.34 26.78 -24.43
N ALA A 352 -4.12 26.13 -23.29
CA ALA A 352 -5.15 25.42 -22.55
C ALA A 352 -4.94 25.51 -21.04
N SER A 353 -6.03 25.46 -20.28
CA SER A 353 -5.97 25.11 -18.86
C SER A 353 -6.07 23.59 -18.76
N THR A 354 -5.29 22.94 -17.91
CA THR A 354 -5.35 21.48 -17.80
C THR A 354 -5.11 21.02 -16.38
N ILE A 355 -5.79 19.93 -16.03
CA ILE A 355 -5.58 19.25 -14.77
C ILE A 355 -4.29 18.39 -14.80
N ALA A 356 -3.81 18.02 -16.00
CA ALA A 356 -2.64 17.19 -16.25
C ALA A 356 -1.35 17.99 -16.46
N ASN A 357 -0.17 17.37 -16.27
CA ASN A 357 1.10 18.01 -16.55
C ASN A 357 1.26 18.27 -18.07
N PRO A 358 1.42 19.52 -18.53
CA PRO A 358 1.39 19.80 -19.96
C PRO A 358 2.65 19.43 -20.72
N SER A 359 3.77 19.21 -20.03
CA SER A 359 5.03 18.83 -20.68
C SER A 359 4.95 17.48 -21.41
N GLN A 360 3.92 16.66 -21.12
CA GLN A 360 3.82 15.28 -21.57
C GLN A 360 2.47 14.92 -22.22
N ARG A 361 1.74 15.92 -22.75
CA ARG A 361 0.52 15.70 -23.58
C ARG A 361 0.75 14.90 -24.86
N THR A 362 1.99 14.56 -25.19
CA THR A 362 2.36 13.70 -26.33
C THR A 362 2.42 12.21 -25.98
N THR A 363 2.44 11.85 -24.69
CA THR A 363 2.68 10.47 -24.23
C THR A 363 1.53 9.85 -23.41
N GLY A 364 0.45 10.62 -23.16
CA GLY A 364 -0.87 10.09 -22.80
C GLY A 364 -1.09 9.79 -21.34
N GLY A 365 -1.64 10.76 -20.60
CA GLY A 365 -2.08 10.56 -19.21
C GLY A 365 -3.20 9.52 -19.12
N ILE A 366 -2.92 8.39 -18.48
CA ILE A 366 -3.92 7.37 -18.16
C ILE A 366 -4.51 7.72 -16.79
N PRO A 367 -5.79 8.10 -16.68
CA PRO A 367 -6.35 8.54 -15.41
C PRO A 367 -6.91 7.40 -14.57
N SER A 368 -6.88 7.59 -13.26
CA SER A 368 -7.63 6.81 -12.28
C SER A 368 -8.21 7.76 -11.24
N ILE A 369 -9.53 7.77 -11.10
CA ILE A 369 -10.23 8.53 -10.09
C ILE A 369 -10.51 7.67 -8.87
N VAL A 370 -10.14 8.16 -7.68
CA VAL A 370 -10.17 7.41 -6.43
C VAL A 370 -10.89 8.18 -5.34
N ARG A 371 -11.76 7.49 -4.60
CA ARG A 371 -12.37 8.02 -3.38
C ARG A 371 -11.55 7.57 -2.17
N PHE A 372 -11.18 8.50 -1.29
CA PHE A 372 -10.44 8.21 -0.07
C PHE A 372 -10.91 9.11 1.08
N GLY A 373 -11.32 8.54 2.21
CA GLY A 373 -11.78 9.30 3.38
C GLY A 373 -12.96 10.23 3.08
N SER A 374 -12.75 11.54 3.16
CA SER A 374 -13.71 12.59 2.75
C SER A 374 -13.25 13.42 1.53
N LYS A 375 -12.41 12.81 0.67
CA LYS A 375 -11.80 13.44 -0.49
C LYS A 375 -11.94 12.58 -1.74
N ILE A 376 -11.83 13.23 -2.89
CA ILE A 376 -11.69 12.58 -4.18
C ILE A 376 -10.38 12.99 -4.85
N GLY A 377 -9.73 12.01 -5.45
CA GLY A 377 -8.42 12.16 -6.08
C GLY A 377 -8.45 11.71 -7.52
N LEU A 378 -7.68 12.40 -8.36
CA LEU A 378 -7.38 12.07 -9.73
C LEU A 378 -5.88 11.78 -9.81
N MET A 379 -5.54 10.54 -10.12
CA MET A 379 -4.17 10.10 -10.37
C MET A 379 -3.97 9.88 -11.86
N PHE A 380 -2.81 10.25 -12.40
CA PHE A 380 -2.44 9.90 -13.76
C PHE A 380 -0.93 9.74 -13.90
N LEU A 381 -0.56 8.87 -14.85
CA LEU A 381 0.83 8.66 -15.25
C LEU A 381 1.27 9.78 -16.20
N ASP A 382 2.34 10.49 -15.83
CA ASP A 382 2.94 11.52 -16.65
C ASP A 382 3.95 10.90 -17.64
N GLY A 383 3.42 10.34 -18.73
CA GLY A 383 4.17 9.95 -19.92
C GLY A 383 5.00 8.65 -19.86
N THR A 384 5.62 8.30 -21.00
CA THR A 384 6.32 7.02 -21.22
C THR A 384 7.77 6.99 -20.75
N THR A 385 8.31 8.12 -20.27
CA THR A 385 9.74 8.25 -19.91
C THR A 385 9.99 8.85 -18.53
N SER A 386 8.93 9.18 -17.78
CA SER A 386 9.05 9.84 -16.48
C SER A 386 8.25 9.09 -15.43
N TYR A 387 8.88 8.94 -14.26
CA TYR A 387 8.55 7.98 -13.21
C TYR A 387 7.57 8.54 -12.18
N THR A 388 6.78 9.55 -12.55
CA THR A 388 6.07 10.37 -11.58
C THR A 388 4.57 10.20 -11.76
N PHE A 389 3.91 9.81 -10.68
CA PHE A 389 2.47 9.93 -10.59
C PHE A 389 2.14 11.37 -10.23
N THR A 390 1.28 11.98 -11.03
CA THR A 390 0.65 13.23 -10.61
C THR A 390 -0.66 12.93 -9.94
N PHE A 391 -0.86 13.53 -8.77
CA PHE A 391 -2.03 13.35 -7.94
C PHE A 391 -2.70 14.70 -7.66
N ARG A 392 -3.91 14.87 -8.21
CA ARG A 392 -4.77 16.03 -7.96
C ARG A 392 -5.88 15.59 -7.02
N TYR A 393 -6.21 16.34 -5.98
CA TYR A 393 -7.32 15.95 -5.10
C TYR A 393 -8.12 17.13 -4.59
N ARG A 394 -9.34 16.85 -4.12
CA ARG A 394 -10.20 17.84 -3.47
C ARG A 394 -10.99 17.20 -2.34
N ALA A 395 -11.22 17.96 -1.28
CA ALA A 395 -12.18 17.60 -0.25
C ALA A 395 -13.61 17.78 -0.78
N ASP A 396 -14.55 17.03 -0.20
CA ASP A 396 -15.98 17.14 -0.54
C ASP A 396 -16.52 18.57 -0.30
N THR A 397 -15.88 19.33 0.61
CA THR A 397 -16.20 20.73 0.94
C THR A 397 -15.60 21.77 0.00
N ASP A 398 -14.66 21.39 -0.86
CA ASP A 398 -14.00 22.34 -1.77
C ASP A 398 -14.95 22.76 -2.90
N ALA A 399 -14.70 23.90 -3.53
CA ALA A 399 -15.44 24.25 -4.75
C ALA A 399 -15.13 23.25 -5.89
N LEU A 400 -16.11 22.96 -6.74
CA LEU A 400 -16.08 21.82 -7.68
C LEU A 400 -14.96 21.87 -8.75
N GLY A 401 -14.45 23.06 -9.04
CA GLY A 401 -13.34 23.27 -10.00
C GLY A 401 -11.98 23.42 -9.35
N LEU A 402 -11.87 23.29 -8.02
CA LEU A 402 -10.62 23.46 -7.29
C LEU A 402 -10.04 22.10 -6.95
N TRP A 403 -8.81 21.87 -7.42
CA TRP A 403 -8.04 20.66 -7.17
C TRP A 403 -6.68 21.05 -6.58
N SER A 404 -6.40 20.56 -5.38
CA SER A 404 -5.08 20.62 -4.78
C SER A 404 -4.10 19.76 -5.56
N TYR A 405 -2.82 20.15 -5.54
CA TYR A 405 -1.75 19.48 -6.25
C TYR A 405 -0.81 18.74 -5.31
N GLU A 406 -0.48 17.51 -5.66
CA GLU A 406 0.57 16.73 -5.02
C GLU A 406 1.27 15.85 -6.08
N THR A 407 2.59 15.73 -5.98
CA THR A 407 3.36 14.76 -6.77
C THR A 407 4.05 13.81 -5.83
N PHE A 408 4.05 12.54 -6.20
CA PHE A 408 4.94 11.58 -5.58
C PHE A 408 5.71 10.85 -6.68
N SER A 409 6.95 10.50 -6.35
CA SER A 409 7.76 9.60 -7.18
C SER A 409 8.04 8.37 -6.34
N PRO A 410 7.76 7.15 -6.85
CA PRO A 410 8.14 5.91 -6.20
C PRO A 410 9.62 5.92 -5.82
N THR A 411 9.95 5.68 -4.54
CA THR A 411 11.33 5.82 -4.01
C THR A 411 12.29 4.72 -4.47
N THR A 412 11.80 3.60 -5.02
CA THR A 412 12.63 2.49 -5.55
C THR A 412 13.24 2.75 -6.95
N ALA A 413 13.35 4.02 -7.37
CA ALA A 413 13.60 4.44 -8.74
C ALA A 413 15.08 4.59 -9.17
N SER A 414 16.04 3.86 -8.60
CA SER A 414 17.45 4.04 -8.99
C SER A 414 17.81 3.48 -10.38
N ASN A 415 16.97 2.60 -10.98
CA ASN A 415 17.29 1.88 -12.24
C ASN A 415 16.10 1.74 -13.23
N MET A 416 15.21 2.73 -13.36
CA MET A 416 13.97 2.61 -14.15
C MET A 416 14.12 2.95 -15.65
N THR A 417 13.20 2.47 -16.50
CA THR A 417 13.04 2.92 -17.90
C THR A 417 11.58 3.23 -18.32
N THR A 418 10.53 2.52 -17.86
CA THR A 418 9.10 2.84 -18.15
C THR A 418 8.09 2.14 -17.19
N ILE A 419 7.04 2.85 -16.71
CA ILE A 419 5.80 2.27 -16.13
C ILE A 419 4.76 2.17 -17.26
N THR A 420 4.16 1.00 -17.45
CA THR A 420 3.22 0.74 -18.56
C THR A 420 1.75 0.67 -18.13
N ASN A 421 1.48 0.37 -16.86
CA ASN A 421 0.14 0.32 -16.31
C ASN A 421 0.15 0.46 -14.79
N PHE A 422 -0.95 0.95 -14.23
CA PHE A 422 -1.17 0.99 -12.78
C PHE A 422 -2.64 0.70 -12.45
N SER A 423 -2.94 0.51 -11.17
CA SER A 423 -4.28 0.50 -10.62
C SER A 423 -4.26 1.21 -9.28
N ALA A 424 -5.34 1.91 -8.94
CA ALA A 424 -5.42 2.67 -7.70
C ALA A 424 -6.82 2.61 -7.08
N VAL A 425 -6.86 2.43 -5.77
CA VAL A 425 -8.10 2.46 -4.97
C VAL A 425 -7.85 3.15 -3.64
N GLY A 426 -8.87 3.80 -3.09
CA GLY A 426 -8.81 4.37 -1.74
C GLY A 426 -9.86 3.77 -0.82
N ASN A 427 -9.68 3.93 0.49
CA ASN A 427 -10.60 3.39 1.49
C ASN A 427 -11.27 4.49 2.31
N THR A 428 -12.20 4.10 3.19
CA THR A 428 -12.93 5.05 4.05
C THR A 428 -12.05 5.72 5.11
N ASN A 429 -10.87 5.19 5.40
CA ASN A 429 -9.95 5.75 6.38
C ASN A 429 -9.07 6.88 5.79
N GLY A 430 -9.17 7.16 4.49
CA GLY A 430 -8.37 8.19 3.84
C GLY A 430 -7.08 7.67 3.23
N HIS A 431 -6.90 6.36 3.16
CA HIS A 431 -5.73 5.76 2.54
C HIS A 431 -5.93 5.55 1.05
N ILE A 432 -4.83 5.54 0.30
CA ILE A 432 -4.78 5.20 -1.13
C ILE A 432 -3.77 4.08 -1.32
N TYR A 433 -4.10 3.13 -2.19
CA TYR A 433 -3.27 2.01 -2.59
C TYR A 433 -3.07 2.09 -4.09
N VAL A 434 -1.82 2.01 -4.52
CA VAL A 434 -1.43 2.03 -5.93
C VAL A 434 -0.60 0.79 -6.22
N MET A 435 -0.88 0.16 -7.35
CA MET A 435 -0.15 -1.01 -7.81
C MET A 435 0.28 -0.78 -9.27
N PHE A 436 1.54 -1.07 -9.63
CA PHE A 436 2.05 -0.81 -10.97
C PHE A 436 3.12 -1.80 -11.44
N PHE A 437 3.30 -1.88 -12.76
CA PHE A 437 4.34 -2.69 -13.41
C PHE A 437 5.61 -1.90 -13.70
N LYS A 438 6.74 -2.59 -13.60
CA LYS A 438 8.04 -2.13 -14.12
C LYS A 438 8.37 -2.87 -15.42
N THR A 439 8.68 -2.12 -16.48
CA THR A 439 9.14 -2.72 -17.74
C THR A 439 10.42 -3.52 -17.52
N GLY A 440 10.40 -4.81 -17.91
CA GLY A 440 11.54 -5.71 -17.77
C GLY A 440 11.72 -6.36 -16.39
N ALA A 441 10.79 -6.16 -15.45
CA ALA A 441 10.72 -6.92 -14.21
C ALA A 441 9.46 -7.78 -14.18
N ASN A 442 9.55 -8.96 -13.57
CA ASN A 442 8.38 -9.80 -13.26
C ASN A 442 7.73 -9.39 -11.92
N ASP A 443 8.14 -8.23 -11.37
CA ASP A 443 7.75 -7.77 -10.04
C ASP A 443 6.64 -6.72 -10.11
N VAL A 444 5.76 -6.76 -9.12
CA VAL A 444 4.69 -5.79 -8.92
C VAL A 444 5.07 -4.85 -7.78
N PHE A 445 4.86 -3.57 -7.99
CA PHE A 445 5.21 -2.55 -7.01
C PHE A 445 3.95 -1.98 -6.39
N PHE A 446 4.04 -1.66 -5.09
CA PHE A 446 2.95 -1.08 -4.33
C PHE A 446 3.39 0.25 -3.72
N GLU A 447 2.48 1.22 -3.80
CA GLU A 447 2.59 2.46 -3.06
C GLU A 447 1.35 2.69 -2.23
N PHE A 448 1.55 3.33 -1.09
CA PHE A 448 0.54 3.52 -0.08
C PHE A 448 0.56 4.96 0.42
N TYR A 449 -0.57 5.63 0.37
CA TYR A 449 -0.79 6.91 1.03
C TYR A 449 -1.53 6.68 2.34
N ASP A 450 -0.96 7.13 3.45
CA ASP A 450 -1.55 6.95 4.79
C ASP A 450 -2.53 8.06 5.21
N GLY A 451 -2.83 8.99 4.31
CA GLY A 451 -3.63 10.19 4.61
C GLY A 451 -2.79 11.45 4.83
N ASN A 452 -1.47 11.30 5.03
CA ASN A 452 -0.51 12.39 5.24
C ASN A 452 0.69 12.33 4.28
N SER A 453 1.18 11.13 3.96
CA SER A 453 2.41 10.90 3.19
C SER A 453 2.36 9.62 2.36
N TRP A 454 3.16 9.59 1.30
CA TRP A 454 3.37 8.43 0.45
C TRP A 454 4.48 7.54 1.02
N HIS A 455 4.25 6.23 0.98
CA HIS A 455 5.16 5.18 1.41
C HIS A 455 5.34 4.18 0.28
N ASP A 456 6.59 3.77 0.02
CA ASP A 456 6.94 2.82 -1.01
C ASP A 456 7.16 1.41 -0.48
N LYS A 457 6.78 0.42 -1.29
CA LYS A 457 7.05 -0.99 -0.97
C LYS A 457 7.06 -1.87 -2.22
N SER A 458 8.13 -2.62 -2.42
CA SER A 458 8.16 -3.67 -3.43
C SER A 458 7.65 -4.99 -2.85
N THR A 459 6.78 -5.69 -3.58
CA THR A 459 6.37 -7.07 -3.23
C THR A 459 6.17 -7.88 -4.49
N ARG A 460 6.90 -8.99 -4.62
CA ARG A 460 6.63 -9.96 -5.67
C ARG A 460 5.34 -10.72 -5.34
N LEU A 461 4.35 -10.67 -6.23
CA LEU A 461 3.03 -11.32 -6.01
C LEU A 461 3.07 -12.83 -6.25
N ASP A 462 3.96 -13.31 -7.12
CA ASP A 462 4.19 -14.73 -7.39
C ASP A 462 5.62 -14.92 -7.97
N ASP A 463 6.34 -15.93 -7.50
CA ASP A 463 7.70 -16.23 -7.96
C ASP A 463 7.71 -16.91 -9.34
N ASN A 464 6.61 -17.54 -9.74
CA ASN A 464 6.52 -18.38 -10.93
C ASN A 464 5.57 -17.85 -12.01
N ALA A 465 4.72 -16.84 -11.73
CA ALA A 465 3.79 -16.30 -12.72
C ALA A 465 4.42 -15.20 -13.58
N VAL A 466 4.15 -15.22 -14.89
CA VAL A 466 4.40 -14.06 -15.76
C VAL A 466 3.14 -13.22 -15.73
N ILE A 467 3.06 -12.34 -14.74
CA ILE A 467 1.91 -11.45 -14.51
C ILE A 467 1.77 -10.47 -15.67
N SER A 468 0.61 -10.43 -16.33
CA SER A 468 0.34 -9.54 -17.48
C SER A 468 -0.58 -8.37 -17.17
N ASN A 469 -1.59 -8.59 -16.32
CA ASN A 469 -2.56 -7.57 -15.96
C ASN A 469 -2.75 -7.54 -14.45
N LEU A 470 -3.13 -6.37 -13.94
CA LEU A 470 -3.25 -6.07 -12.52
C LEU A 470 -4.51 -5.24 -12.31
N GLY A 471 -5.28 -5.47 -11.27
CA GLY A 471 -6.39 -4.60 -10.88
C GLY A 471 -6.52 -4.53 -9.38
N LEU A 472 -6.86 -3.35 -8.88
CA LEU A 472 -7.24 -3.16 -7.48
C LEU A 472 -8.74 -2.91 -7.39
N SER A 473 -9.33 -3.43 -6.31
CA SER A 473 -10.68 -3.08 -5.86
C SER A 473 -10.68 -2.94 -4.34
N THR A 474 -11.76 -2.40 -3.79
CA THR A 474 -11.95 -2.27 -2.36
C THR A 474 -13.41 -2.54 -2.00
N ASP A 475 -13.63 -3.15 -0.83
CA ASP A 475 -14.96 -3.25 -0.21
C ASP A 475 -15.24 -2.06 0.74
N GLY A 476 -14.40 -1.03 0.70
CA GLY A 476 -14.41 0.14 1.58
C GLY A 476 -13.46 0.01 2.77
N VAL A 477 -13.13 -1.23 3.15
CA VAL A 477 -12.12 -1.53 4.17
C VAL A 477 -10.95 -2.21 3.49
N ASN A 478 -11.13 -3.45 3.04
CA ASN A 478 -10.10 -4.31 2.46
C ASN A 478 -9.74 -3.90 1.03
N VAL A 479 -8.55 -4.31 0.59
CA VAL A 479 -8.11 -4.18 -0.79
C VAL A 479 -8.11 -5.56 -1.44
N TRP A 480 -8.60 -5.64 -2.66
CA TRP A 480 -8.64 -6.86 -3.45
C TRP A 480 -7.73 -6.69 -4.66
N VAL A 481 -6.84 -7.66 -4.87
CA VAL A 481 -5.88 -7.67 -5.99
C VAL A 481 -6.32 -8.69 -7.01
N PHE A 482 -6.36 -8.27 -8.28
CA PHE A 482 -6.67 -9.08 -9.46
C PHE A 482 -5.44 -9.16 -10.33
N TYR A 483 -5.18 -10.34 -10.89
CA TYR A 483 -4.13 -10.48 -11.87
C TYR A 483 -4.38 -11.64 -12.84
N THR A 484 -3.72 -11.58 -13.99
CA THR A 484 -3.67 -12.68 -14.97
C THR A 484 -2.24 -13.17 -15.14
N ASP A 485 -2.07 -14.48 -15.31
CA ASP A 485 -0.78 -15.12 -15.58
C ASP A 485 -0.72 -15.59 -17.03
N ASN A 486 0.39 -15.30 -17.72
CA ASN A 486 0.62 -15.73 -19.10
C ASN A 486 0.98 -17.22 -19.23
N ILE A 487 1.29 -17.92 -18.13
CA ILE A 487 1.63 -19.36 -18.14
C ILE A 487 0.38 -20.24 -18.01
N LEU A 488 -0.64 -19.79 -17.25
CA LEU A 488 -1.92 -20.47 -17.07
C LEU A 488 -3.02 -19.76 -17.89
N THR A 489 -3.17 -20.18 -19.14
CA THR A 489 -4.19 -19.74 -20.12
C THR A 489 -5.53 -19.29 -19.51
N GLY A 490 -5.80 -17.97 -19.54
CA GLY A 490 -7.13 -17.36 -19.43
C GLY A 490 -7.81 -17.35 -18.06
N ASN A 491 -7.11 -17.72 -17.00
CA ASN A 491 -7.62 -17.62 -15.63
C ASN A 491 -7.38 -16.23 -15.06
N VAL A 492 -8.43 -15.63 -14.51
CA VAL A 492 -8.33 -14.46 -13.64
C VAL A 492 -8.15 -14.95 -12.21
N PHE A 493 -7.06 -14.51 -11.58
CA PHE A 493 -6.77 -14.78 -10.18
C PHE A 493 -7.11 -13.56 -9.33
N TYR A 494 -7.51 -13.80 -8.10
CA TYR A 494 -7.68 -12.71 -7.15
C TYR A 494 -7.36 -13.10 -5.72
N LYS A 495 -7.03 -12.08 -4.91
CA LYS A 495 -6.69 -12.21 -3.50
C LYS A 495 -7.27 -11.05 -2.69
N LYS A 496 -7.93 -11.37 -1.58
CA LYS A 496 -8.30 -10.39 -0.56
C LYS A 496 -7.08 -10.04 0.30
N ILE A 497 -6.85 -8.76 0.51
CA ILE A 497 -5.81 -8.22 1.39
C ILE A 497 -6.50 -7.40 2.48
N ASN A 498 -6.35 -7.84 3.73
CA ASN A 498 -6.92 -7.13 4.86
C ASN A 498 -6.18 -5.79 5.10
N THR A 499 -6.93 -4.77 5.50
CA THR A 499 -6.43 -3.43 5.86
C THR A 499 -6.65 -3.14 7.36
N PRO A 500 -5.89 -2.22 7.98
CA PRO A 500 -4.93 -1.31 7.38
C PRO A 500 -3.68 -2.07 6.95
N PHE A 501 -2.89 -1.46 6.09
CA PHE A 501 -1.52 -1.88 5.85
C PHE A 501 -0.63 -1.61 7.08
N ASP A 502 -1.17 -1.71 8.30
CA ASP A 502 -0.59 -1.13 9.50
C ASP A 502 0.57 -1.98 10.02
N ALA A 503 1.70 -1.29 10.19
CA ALA A 503 2.89 -1.67 10.93
C ALA A 503 3.67 -2.93 10.47
N TRP A 504 4.68 -2.67 9.63
CA TRP A 504 5.78 -3.54 9.16
C TRP A 504 5.45 -4.74 8.32
N TYR A 505 5.52 -4.46 7.04
CA TYR A 505 6.05 -5.44 6.12
C TYR A 505 7.35 -4.89 5.56
N ARG A 506 8.49 -5.36 6.10
CA ARG A 506 9.79 -5.20 5.45
C ARG A 506 9.83 -6.19 4.29
N PRO A 507 10.05 -5.77 3.03
CA PRO A 507 10.50 -6.70 2.00
C PRO A 507 11.88 -7.21 2.39
N TYR A 508 12.12 -8.48 2.08
CA TYR A 508 13.41 -9.13 1.98
C TYR A 508 14.50 -8.13 1.56
N THR A 509 15.45 -7.84 2.45
CA THR A 509 16.73 -7.29 1.99
C THR A 509 17.47 -8.40 1.29
N ASP A 510 17.93 -8.08 0.09
CA ASP A 510 18.77 -8.89 -0.80
C ASP A 510 20.05 -9.37 -0.08
N ASP A 511 19.94 -10.46 0.68
CA ASP A 511 21.08 -11.31 1.04
C ASP A 511 21.04 -12.47 0.05
N GLY A 512 21.83 -12.31 -1.01
CA GLY A 512 21.92 -13.29 -2.09
C GLY A 512 22.18 -14.69 -1.57
N ASP A 513 21.16 -15.53 -1.59
CA ASP A 513 21.30 -16.94 -1.89
C ASP A 513 19.99 -17.44 -2.50
N HIS A 514 20.09 -17.91 -3.74
CA HIS A 514 18.98 -18.51 -4.47
C HIS A 514 18.81 -19.96 -4.04
N GLY A 515 17.59 -20.32 -3.63
CA GLY A 515 17.14 -21.69 -3.56
C GLY A 515 16.59 -22.06 -2.19
N ASP A 516 15.30 -21.82 -1.97
CA ASP A 516 14.34 -22.89 -1.71
C ASP A 516 12.94 -22.29 -1.55
N ALA A 517 11.97 -22.93 -2.20
CA ALA A 517 10.61 -22.46 -2.31
C ALA A 517 9.83 -22.66 -1.00
N GLU A 518 9.46 -21.56 -0.34
CA GLU A 518 8.42 -21.58 0.70
C GLU A 518 7.36 -20.48 0.51
N LYS A 519 6.13 -20.91 0.76
CA LYS A 519 4.87 -20.31 0.37
C LYS A 519 4.50 -19.14 1.29
N PHE A 520 3.71 -18.21 0.74
CA PHE A 520 3.04 -17.10 1.44
C PHE A 520 2.38 -17.54 2.77
N GLY A 521 3.08 -17.36 3.88
CA GLY A 521 2.50 -17.48 5.21
C GLY A 521 1.76 -16.21 5.61
N HIS A 522 0.54 -16.37 6.13
CA HIS A 522 -0.14 -15.37 6.95
C HIS A 522 0.82 -14.78 7.99
N LEU A 523 1.15 -13.49 7.89
CA LEU A 523 1.60 -12.72 9.06
C LEU A 523 0.35 -12.41 9.88
N VAL A 524 0.19 -13.11 10.99
CA VAL A 524 -0.89 -12.95 11.96
C VAL A 524 -0.68 -11.62 12.69
N ASN A 525 -1.71 -10.77 12.75
CA ASN A 525 -1.69 -9.54 13.55
C ASN A 525 -1.37 -9.87 15.03
N PRO A 526 -0.74 -8.97 15.80
CA PRO A 526 -0.57 -9.18 17.23
C PRO A 526 -1.94 -9.21 17.93
N PHE A 527 -2.14 -10.17 18.84
CA PHE A 527 -3.35 -10.24 19.68
C PHE A 527 -3.54 -8.94 20.48
N ASP A 528 -4.78 -8.42 20.55
CA ASP A 528 -5.12 -7.22 21.33
C ASP A 528 -4.71 -7.35 22.80
N LYS A 529 -4.67 -8.59 23.32
CA LYS A 529 -4.25 -8.92 24.68
C LYS A 529 -3.44 -10.21 24.74
N VAL A 530 -2.24 -10.13 25.31
CA VAL A 530 -1.42 -11.28 25.68
C VAL A 530 -1.08 -11.23 27.16
N TRP A 531 -1.40 -12.29 27.86
CA TRP A 531 -1.23 -12.38 29.31
C TRP A 531 -0.46 -13.62 29.70
N LEU A 532 0.42 -13.47 30.68
CA LEU A 532 1.19 -14.59 31.20
C LEU A 532 1.00 -14.73 32.70
N TYR A 533 0.58 -15.92 33.11
CA TYR A 533 0.32 -16.29 34.49
C TYR A 533 1.34 -17.32 34.95
N ARG A 534 2.15 -16.97 35.96
CA ARG A 534 3.15 -17.86 36.55
C ARG A 534 3.13 -17.79 38.06
N ASN A 535 3.20 -18.94 38.74
CA ASN A 535 3.33 -19.03 40.20
C ASN A 535 2.40 -18.07 40.98
N SER A 536 1.12 -18.02 40.59
CA SER A 536 0.07 -17.18 41.19
C SER A 536 0.20 -15.66 40.97
N SER A 537 1.06 -15.24 40.04
CA SER A 537 1.27 -13.84 39.65
C SER A 537 0.94 -13.64 38.17
N TYR A 538 0.41 -12.48 37.81
CA TYR A 538 -0.01 -12.14 36.46
C TYR A 538 0.81 -10.96 35.91
N SER A 539 1.23 -11.05 34.65
CA SER A 539 1.83 -9.93 33.91
C SER A 539 1.07 -9.67 32.61
N ASP A 540 0.67 -8.41 32.40
CA ASP A 540 0.12 -7.93 31.14
C ASP A 540 1.27 -7.66 30.16
N LYS A 541 1.17 -8.22 28.95
CA LYS A 541 2.16 -8.10 27.87
C LYS A 541 1.54 -7.44 26.62
N THR A 542 0.46 -6.68 26.79
CA THR A 542 -0.26 -5.93 25.73
C THR A 542 0.55 -4.81 25.08
N THR A 543 1.45 -4.14 25.79
CA THR A 543 2.16 -2.95 25.30
C THR A 543 3.47 -3.27 24.57
N PHE A 544 3.57 -4.42 23.89
CA PHE A 544 4.70 -4.65 22.98
C PHE A 544 4.50 -3.78 21.74
N ASN A 545 5.07 -2.58 21.79
CA ASN A 545 5.19 -1.70 20.64
C ASN A 545 5.81 -2.51 19.53
N SER A 546 5.23 -2.38 18.37
CA SER A 546 4.99 -3.56 17.59
C SER A 546 6.29 -4.07 16.88
N GLN A 547 7.45 -3.44 17.09
CA GLN A 547 8.71 -3.75 16.41
C GLN A 547 9.60 -4.66 17.27
N THR A 548 9.12 -5.83 17.65
CA THR A 548 10.02 -6.90 18.11
C THR A 548 9.41 -8.26 17.77
N SER A 549 9.92 -8.88 16.70
CA SER A 549 10.14 -10.31 16.75
C SER A 549 10.81 -10.64 18.08
N LEU A 550 10.45 -11.76 18.73
CA LEU A 550 11.10 -12.22 19.97
C LEU A 550 12.63 -12.45 19.85
N HIS A 551 13.22 -12.11 18.69
CA HIS A 551 14.63 -11.90 18.46
C HIS A 551 14.92 -10.60 17.74
N ASN A 552 15.96 -9.97 18.27
CA ASN A 552 16.86 -9.02 17.67
C ASN A 552 16.54 -7.52 17.81
N LEU A 553 17.52 -6.90 18.49
CA LEU A 553 17.93 -5.49 18.49
C LEU A 553 17.22 -4.61 19.50
N ASP A 554 17.64 -4.74 20.77
CA ASP A 554 17.74 -3.61 21.72
C ASP A 554 18.63 -3.93 22.94
N ASP A 555 19.44 -4.99 22.90
CA ASP A 555 20.22 -5.46 24.05
C ASP A 555 21.75 -5.36 23.79
N TYR A 556 22.48 -4.81 24.76
CA TYR A 556 23.92 -4.49 24.70
C TYR A 556 24.72 -5.45 25.59
N ILE A 557 25.69 -6.19 25.04
CA ILE A 557 26.62 -7.01 25.83
C ILE A 557 28.06 -6.57 25.54
N ALA A 558 28.81 -6.22 26.59
CA ALA A 558 30.23 -5.87 26.50
C ALA A 558 31.01 -6.36 27.73
N TYR A 559 32.33 -6.47 27.58
CA TYR A 559 33.28 -6.79 28.67
C TYR A 559 34.52 -5.89 28.57
N ASN A 560 35.31 -5.79 29.65
CA ASN A 560 36.60 -5.11 29.65
C ASN A 560 37.76 -6.08 29.93
N THR A 561 38.88 -5.93 29.22
CA THR A 561 40.17 -6.56 29.55
C THR A 561 41.27 -5.49 29.63
N PRO A 562 42.26 -5.61 30.54
CA PRO A 562 43.38 -4.69 30.59
C PRO A 562 44.18 -4.71 29.28
N GLY A 563 44.05 -3.64 28.49
CA GLY A 563 44.83 -3.44 27.25
C GLY A 563 44.07 -3.65 25.93
N PHE A 564 42.78 -4.01 25.95
CA PHE A 564 41.92 -4.00 24.76
C PHE A 564 40.70 -3.09 24.99
N ALA A 565 40.32 -2.38 23.93
CA ALA A 565 39.14 -1.50 23.92
C ALA A 565 37.83 -2.30 23.95
N TYR A 566 36.75 -1.67 24.41
CA TYR A 566 35.39 -2.21 24.49
C TYR A 566 35.02 -3.01 23.22
N VAL A 567 34.64 -4.29 23.36
CA VAL A 567 34.25 -5.14 22.23
C VAL A 567 32.73 -5.38 22.27
N HIS A 568 32.06 -5.13 21.14
CA HIS A 568 30.61 -5.26 20.95
C HIS A 568 30.29 -6.58 20.23
N ASN A 569 29.67 -7.55 20.94
CA ASN A 569 29.48 -8.92 20.43
C ASN A 569 28.00 -9.27 20.14
N VAL A 570 27.23 -8.34 19.57
CA VAL A 570 25.80 -8.61 19.26
C VAL A 570 25.64 -9.66 18.15
N THR A 571 26.58 -9.75 17.21
CA THR A 571 26.56 -10.75 16.12
C THR A 571 26.97 -12.15 16.57
N GLU A 572 27.87 -12.28 17.56
CA GLU A 572 28.44 -13.57 17.99
C GLU A 572 27.60 -14.24 19.10
N ALA A 573 26.88 -13.48 19.93
CA ALA A 573 26.01 -14.02 21.00
C ALA A 573 24.79 -14.80 20.48
N ALA A 574 24.52 -14.76 19.17
CA ALA A 574 23.43 -15.48 18.49
C ALA A 574 23.89 -16.73 17.71
N SER A 575 25.20 -16.98 17.58
CA SER A 575 25.74 -18.10 16.80
C SER A 575 25.63 -19.45 17.54
N SER A 576 25.27 -20.53 16.81
CA SER A 576 25.22 -21.91 17.34
C SER A 576 26.53 -22.70 17.16
N THR A 577 27.61 -22.07 16.67
CA THR A 577 28.94 -22.69 16.59
C THR A 577 29.85 -22.16 17.70
N ALA A 578 30.65 -23.05 18.30
CA ALA A 578 31.29 -22.87 19.60
C ALA A 578 32.23 -21.64 19.77
N ASN A 579 32.14 -21.00 20.95
CA ASN A 579 33.19 -20.29 21.73
C ASN A 579 33.41 -18.75 21.70
N ASP A 580 32.43 -17.89 21.39
CA ASP A 580 32.76 -16.48 21.06
C ASP A 580 32.21 -15.33 21.96
N THR A 581 31.53 -15.55 23.10
CA THR A 581 31.30 -14.42 24.07
C THR A 581 32.23 -14.52 25.28
N TYR A 582 33.23 -13.63 25.32
CA TYR A 582 34.20 -13.54 26.42
C TYR A 582 33.60 -12.82 27.63
N PHE A 583 33.88 -13.33 28.83
CA PHE A 583 33.54 -12.70 30.11
C PHE A 583 34.75 -12.00 30.72
N GLY A 584 34.49 -11.09 31.65
CA GLY A 584 35.51 -10.70 32.62
C GLY A 584 35.96 -11.93 33.42
N SER A 585 37.25 -12.14 33.51
CA SER A 585 37.93 -13.28 34.12
C SER A 585 38.87 -12.90 35.26
N ASP A 586 39.38 -11.67 35.30
CA ASP A 586 40.30 -11.15 36.31
C ASP A 586 39.64 -10.18 37.29
N ALA A 587 40.23 -9.99 38.47
CA ALA A 587 39.74 -9.03 39.47
C ALA A 587 39.72 -7.62 38.86
N SER A 588 38.62 -6.88 39.04
CA SER A 588 38.29 -5.57 38.42
C SER A 588 37.74 -5.62 36.98
N GLU A 589 37.61 -6.81 36.39
CA GLU A 589 36.87 -7.00 35.13
C GLU A 589 35.36 -7.15 35.40
N TRP A 590 34.57 -6.91 34.35
CA TRP A 590 33.12 -7.03 34.42
C TRP A 590 32.53 -7.40 33.07
N THR A 591 31.33 -7.97 33.13
CA THR A 591 30.46 -8.21 31.98
C THR A 591 29.17 -7.43 32.17
N VAL A 592 28.78 -6.62 31.19
CA VAL A 592 27.58 -5.76 31.24
C VAL A 592 26.50 -6.29 30.31
N PHE A 593 25.26 -6.17 30.76
CA PHE A 593 24.03 -6.51 30.06
C PHE A 593 23.12 -5.26 30.06
N GLY A 594 22.80 -4.74 28.88
CA GLY A 594 21.97 -3.56 28.69
C GLY A 594 20.68 -3.89 27.98
N SER A 595 19.60 -3.21 28.34
CA SER A 595 18.33 -3.28 27.64
C SER A 595 17.65 -1.91 27.57
N LEU A 596 16.88 -1.64 26.50
CA LEU A 596 16.10 -0.40 26.41
C LEU A 596 14.97 -0.33 27.44
N GLU A 597 14.55 -1.46 27.99
CA GLU A 597 13.52 -1.56 29.03
C GLU A 597 14.11 -2.10 30.33
N GLN A 598 13.45 -1.81 31.46
CA GLN A 598 13.80 -2.43 32.73
C GLN A 598 13.47 -3.92 32.67
N PHE A 599 14.38 -4.76 33.16
CA PHE A 599 14.21 -6.22 33.19
C PHE A 599 14.48 -6.77 34.59
N THR A 600 13.93 -7.94 34.90
CA THR A 600 14.04 -8.55 36.25
C THR A 600 14.70 -9.92 36.24
N SER A 601 15.13 -10.38 35.07
CA SER A 601 15.75 -11.69 34.90
C SER A 601 16.78 -11.72 33.77
N LEU A 602 17.81 -12.55 33.97
CA LEU A 602 18.83 -12.90 33.00
C LEU A 602 19.06 -14.41 33.05
N TYR A 603 19.21 -15.02 31.90
CA TYR A 603 19.50 -16.44 31.70
C TYR A 603 20.68 -16.59 30.75
N TRP A 604 21.48 -17.64 30.93
CA TRP A 604 22.66 -17.89 30.12
C TRP A 604 22.95 -19.37 29.93
N THR A 605 23.60 -19.67 28.80
CA THR A 605 24.26 -20.94 28.52
C THR A 605 25.74 -20.69 28.23
N LEU A 606 26.60 -21.61 28.67
CA LEU A 606 28.04 -21.48 28.54
C LEU A 606 28.59 -22.55 27.60
N GLY A 607 29.53 -22.16 26.74
CA GLY A 607 30.36 -23.07 25.94
C GLY A 607 31.60 -23.52 26.70
N THR A 608 32.09 -22.68 27.63
CA THR A 608 33.13 -23.05 28.60
C THR A 608 32.66 -22.59 29.98
N ASN A 609 32.57 -23.52 30.93
CA ASN A 609 32.22 -23.21 32.31
C ASN A 609 33.39 -22.54 33.02
N GLY A 610 33.10 -21.50 33.81
CA GLY A 610 34.10 -20.88 34.67
C GLY A 610 34.47 -21.78 35.85
N THR A 611 35.71 -21.66 36.34
CA THR A 611 36.20 -22.39 37.51
C THR A 611 36.64 -21.41 38.61
N ASP A 612 36.19 -21.65 39.84
CA ASP A 612 36.52 -20.95 41.10
C ASP A 612 36.25 -19.43 41.19
N GLY A 613 35.85 -18.78 40.10
CA GLY A 613 35.54 -17.35 40.09
C GLY A 613 34.21 -16.99 40.76
N THR A 614 34.12 -15.78 41.28
CA THR A 614 32.90 -15.24 41.90
C THR A 614 32.59 -13.84 41.40
N MET A 615 31.31 -13.48 41.37
CA MET A 615 30.86 -12.19 40.87
C MET A 615 29.93 -11.46 41.82
N ASP A 616 30.06 -10.13 41.84
CA ASP A 616 29.14 -9.21 42.47
C ASP A 616 28.24 -8.58 41.40
N TRP A 617 26.93 -8.66 41.60
CA TRP A 617 25.94 -8.09 40.68
C TRP A 617 25.64 -6.64 41.01
N GLN A 618 25.56 -5.79 39.98
CA GLN A 618 25.40 -4.35 40.12
C GLN A 618 24.49 -3.77 39.04
N TYR A 619 23.85 -2.63 39.31
CA TYR A 619 23.05 -1.86 38.34
C TYR A 619 23.46 -0.38 38.36
N TRP A 620 23.12 0.35 37.30
CA TRP A 620 23.41 1.79 37.23
C TRP A 620 22.27 2.62 37.84
N ASN A 621 22.54 3.39 38.90
CA ASN A 621 21.52 4.21 39.57
C ASN A 621 21.50 5.69 39.17
N GLY A 622 22.24 6.06 38.11
CA GLY A 622 22.33 7.45 37.64
C GLY A 622 23.57 8.20 38.11
N SER A 623 24.21 7.72 39.18
CA SER A 623 25.42 8.35 39.74
C SER A 623 26.58 7.38 39.91
N SER A 624 26.31 6.12 40.23
CA SER A 624 27.31 5.07 40.42
C SER A 624 26.73 3.68 40.14
N TRP A 625 27.61 2.68 40.08
CA TRP A 625 27.19 1.27 40.05
C TRP A 625 26.84 0.82 41.47
N ALA A 626 25.55 0.60 41.72
CA ALA A 626 25.01 0.16 43.00
C ALA A 626 24.88 -1.37 43.04
N SER A 627 24.90 -1.97 44.23
CA SER A 627 24.75 -3.42 44.40
C SER A 627 23.34 -3.88 44.03
N LEU A 628 23.25 -4.92 43.20
CA LEU A 628 22.01 -5.57 42.80
C LEU A 628 21.80 -6.82 43.64
N THR A 629 20.70 -6.88 44.39
CA THR A 629 20.34 -8.07 45.16
C THR A 629 19.56 -9.04 44.29
N LEU A 630 20.07 -10.26 44.13
CA LEU A 630 19.37 -11.31 43.42
C LEU A 630 18.27 -11.90 44.31
N THR A 631 17.05 -11.97 43.81
CA THR A 631 15.90 -12.57 44.50
C THR A 631 15.85 -14.08 44.32
N GLU A 632 16.40 -14.58 43.21
CA GLU A 632 16.49 -16.00 42.88
C GLU A 632 17.63 -16.21 41.88
N SER A 633 18.43 -17.27 42.00
CA SER A 633 19.49 -17.54 41.03
C SER A 633 19.88 -19.01 40.94
N SER A 634 20.47 -19.36 39.81
CA SER A 634 21.14 -20.64 39.57
C SER A 634 22.46 -20.35 38.86
N ASN A 635 23.57 -20.82 39.42
CA ASN A 635 24.94 -20.61 38.90
C ASN A 635 25.30 -19.14 38.61
N PRO A 636 25.03 -18.17 39.51
CA PRO A 636 25.20 -16.73 39.26
C PRO A 636 26.66 -16.28 39.05
N ASN A 637 27.62 -17.18 39.24
CA ASN A 637 29.05 -16.97 39.03
C ASN A 637 29.53 -17.58 37.70
N PHE A 638 28.63 -17.92 36.76
CA PHE A 638 28.99 -18.49 35.46
C PHE A 638 29.87 -19.76 35.51
N THR A 639 29.70 -20.58 36.55
CA THR A 639 30.34 -21.90 36.67
C THR A 639 29.58 -23.01 35.94
N ALA A 640 28.37 -22.71 35.47
CA ALA A 640 27.55 -23.49 34.55
C ALA A 640 26.44 -22.59 33.95
N GLY A 641 25.69 -23.11 32.98
CA GLY A 641 24.44 -22.49 32.52
C GLY A 641 23.48 -22.23 33.69
N GLY A 642 22.75 -21.13 33.64
CA GLY A 642 22.09 -20.61 34.83
C GLY A 642 21.22 -19.38 34.60
N TYR A 643 20.81 -18.77 35.70
CA TYR A 643 19.98 -17.56 35.70
C TYR A 643 20.17 -16.71 36.95
N ALA A 644 19.82 -15.43 36.83
CA ALA A 644 19.71 -14.48 37.92
C ALA A 644 18.41 -13.70 37.77
N LYS A 645 17.61 -13.66 38.84
CA LYS A 645 16.39 -12.83 38.95
C LYS A 645 16.58 -11.81 40.06
N PHE A 646 15.96 -10.65 39.91
CA PHE A 646 16.04 -9.55 40.86
C PHE A 646 14.82 -8.64 40.74
N SER A 647 14.51 -7.90 41.80
CA SER A 647 13.48 -6.86 41.76
C SER A 647 14.00 -5.61 41.04
N THR A 648 13.13 -4.92 40.31
CA THR A 648 13.46 -3.65 39.66
C THR A 648 13.96 -2.63 40.71
N PRO A 649 15.19 -2.09 40.58
CA PRO A 649 15.67 -1.05 41.47
C PRO A 649 14.88 0.25 41.30
N GLY A 650 14.51 0.89 42.40
CA GLY A 650 13.65 2.09 42.38
C GLY A 650 14.31 3.34 41.79
N ASP A 651 15.64 3.38 41.73
CA ASP A 651 16.47 4.45 41.19
C ASP A 651 17.23 4.02 39.91
N TRP A 652 16.79 2.95 39.25
CA TRP A 652 17.41 2.49 38.01
C TRP A 652 17.14 3.48 36.87
N VAL A 653 18.20 4.00 36.26
CA VAL A 653 18.10 4.94 35.15
C VAL A 653 18.95 4.49 33.97
N LYS A 654 18.57 4.98 32.78
CA LYS A 654 19.31 4.72 31.55
C LYS A 654 20.66 5.45 31.56
N ARG A 655 21.63 4.91 30.84
CA ARG A 655 22.94 5.53 30.61
C ARG A 655 23.44 5.21 29.21
N ARG A 656 24.27 6.09 28.67
CA ARG A 656 25.20 5.77 27.57
C ARG A 656 26.56 5.34 28.13
N ILE A 657 27.08 4.20 27.69
CA ILE A 657 28.48 3.80 27.90
C ILE A 657 29.27 4.23 26.65
N ALA A 658 30.27 5.09 26.81
CA ALA A 658 31.05 5.62 25.69
C ALA A 658 32.27 4.72 25.39
N ASP A 659 32.44 4.32 24.14
CA ASP A 659 33.67 3.73 23.60
C ASP A 659 34.58 4.86 23.03
N PRO A 660 35.82 5.02 23.52
CA PRO A 660 36.75 6.00 22.97
C PRO A 660 37.20 5.73 21.52
N LEU A 661 36.98 4.53 20.96
CA LEU A 661 37.57 4.11 19.68
C LEU A 661 36.57 3.87 18.54
N ASN A 662 35.26 3.85 18.80
CA ASN A 662 34.25 3.66 17.76
C ASN A 662 33.21 4.78 17.73
N SER A 663 33.30 5.65 16.72
CA SER A 663 32.36 6.76 16.47
C SER A 663 31.07 6.31 15.76
N GLN A 664 30.91 5.02 15.45
CA GLN A 664 29.72 4.44 14.82
C GLN A 664 28.83 3.61 15.77
N MET A 665 28.96 3.73 17.09
CA MET A 665 28.07 3.01 18.01
C MET A 665 26.72 3.72 18.14
N ASP A 666 25.63 2.95 18.02
CA ASP A 666 24.23 3.38 18.12
C ASP A 666 23.99 4.35 19.29
N ASN A 667 23.20 5.40 19.01
CA ASN A 667 22.95 6.55 19.88
C ASN A 667 22.00 6.25 21.08
N GLY A 668 21.84 5.00 21.51
CA GLY A 668 20.87 4.60 22.53
C GLY A 668 21.37 4.71 23.98
N GLU A 669 20.49 5.10 24.91
CA GLU A 669 20.70 4.95 26.36
C GLU A 669 19.97 3.68 26.87
N PHE A 670 20.63 2.85 27.68
CA PHE A 670 20.10 1.56 28.14
C PHE A 670 20.05 1.48 29.67
N TYR A 671 19.15 0.65 30.20
CA TYR A 671 19.18 0.15 31.57
C TYR A 671 20.21 -0.97 31.66
N TYR A 672 21.24 -0.79 32.48
CA TYR A 672 22.33 -1.76 32.62
C TYR A 672 22.31 -2.51 33.95
N VAL A 673 22.57 -3.81 33.86
CA VAL A 673 23.08 -4.66 34.94
C VAL A 673 24.47 -5.13 34.55
N ARG A 674 25.40 -5.24 35.49
CA ARG A 674 26.70 -5.86 35.26
C ARG A 674 27.04 -6.88 36.34
N ALA A 675 27.80 -7.89 35.94
CA ALA A 675 28.44 -8.83 36.83
C ALA A 675 29.93 -8.46 36.91
N ALA A 676 30.39 -8.03 38.09
CA ALA A 676 31.76 -7.61 38.34
C ALA A 676 32.53 -8.74 39.02
N VAL A 677 33.72 -9.07 38.50
CA VAL A 677 34.54 -10.16 39.03
C VAL A 677 35.11 -9.76 40.39
N ASN A 678 34.76 -10.53 41.42
CA ASN A 678 35.24 -10.36 42.79
C ASN A 678 36.43 -11.29 43.04
N THR A 679 36.27 -12.60 42.80
CA THR A 679 37.37 -13.57 42.78
C THR A 679 37.68 -13.97 41.33
N PRO A 680 38.94 -13.87 40.87
CA PRO A 680 39.34 -14.26 39.51
C PRO A 680 39.04 -15.72 39.20
N TYR A 681 38.80 -16.00 37.92
CA TYR A 681 38.58 -17.34 37.41
C TYR A 681 39.89 -18.06 37.12
N THR A 682 40.00 -19.33 37.50
CA THR A 682 41.14 -20.19 37.08
C THR A 682 40.96 -20.70 35.64
N VAL A 683 39.71 -20.87 35.21
CA VAL A 683 39.30 -21.07 33.82
C VAL A 683 38.23 -20.03 33.51
N ALA A 684 38.48 -19.15 32.55
CA ALA A 684 37.55 -18.09 32.18
C ALA A 684 36.26 -18.68 31.56
N PRO A 685 35.06 -18.24 32.00
CA PRO A 685 33.82 -18.67 31.38
C PRO A 685 33.71 -18.09 29.96
N LYS A 686 33.07 -18.84 29.07
CA LYS A 686 32.71 -18.38 27.72
C LYS A 686 31.23 -18.65 27.45
N GLY A 687 30.52 -17.61 27.05
CA GLY A 687 29.09 -17.65 26.80
C GLY A 687 28.80 -18.19 25.40
N THR A 688 27.72 -18.97 25.29
CA THR A 688 27.17 -19.34 23.99
C THR A 688 25.89 -18.56 23.69
N LYS A 689 25.01 -18.33 24.69
CA LYS A 689 23.72 -17.63 24.51
C LYS A 689 23.25 -16.94 25.81
N PHE A 690 22.56 -15.80 25.69
CA PHE A 690 21.95 -15.04 26.80
C PHE A 690 20.52 -14.58 26.45
N TYR A 691 19.59 -14.58 27.42
CA TYR A 691 18.19 -14.16 27.21
C TYR A 691 17.55 -13.66 28.52
N LYS A 692 16.52 -12.80 28.40
CA LYS A 692 15.84 -12.18 29.56
C LYS A 692 14.46 -12.75 29.91
N ASP A 693 13.80 -13.48 28.98
CA ASP A 693 12.44 -14.04 29.14
C ASP A 693 12.29 -15.50 28.62
N ILE A 694 11.39 -16.29 29.25
CA ILE A 694 11.03 -17.69 28.87
C ILE A 694 9.50 -17.81 28.79
N LEU A 695 8.89 -18.36 27.73
CA LEU A 695 7.42 -18.36 27.58
C LEU A 695 6.67 -19.22 28.63
N LEU A 696 6.93 -20.54 28.71
CA LEU A 696 6.33 -21.47 29.68
C LEU A 696 7.43 -22.33 30.32
N LYS A 697 7.42 -22.52 31.65
CA LYS A 697 8.50 -23.25 32.34
C LYS A 697 8.00 -24.28 33.36
N ASP A 698 7.04 -23.89 34.21
CA ASP A 698 6.58 -24.72 35.33
C ASP A 698 5.17 -25.28 35.05
N ALA A 699 4.83 -26.41 35.69
CA ALA A 699 3.50 -27.01 35.56
C ALA A 699 2.44 -26.07 36.16
N GLY A 700 1.48 -25.63 35.32
CA GLY A 700 0.46 -24.66 35.71
C GLY A 700 0.74 -23.23 35.26
N ASP A 701 1.84 -22.96 34.55
CA ASP A 701 2.02 -21.73 33.78
C ASP A 701 0.97 -21.67 32.66
N ILE A 702 0.35 -20.49 32.47
CA ILE A 702 -0.70 -20.29 31.46
C ILE A 702 -0.40 -19.01 30.67
N ALA A 703 -0.42 -19.13 29.34
CA ALA A 703 -0.43 -18.00 28.42
C ALA A 703 -1.84 -17.83 27.85
N TYR A 704 -2.40 -16.62 27.95
CA TYR A 704 -3.68 -16.28 27.31
C TYR A 704 -3.43 -15.35 26.13
N PHE A 705 -4.18 -15.61 25.05
CA PHE A 705 -4.22 -14.82 23.82
C PHE A 705 -5.66 -14.38 23.59
N GLY A 706 -5.89 -13.10 23.34
CA GLY A 706 -7.24 -12.56 23.19
C GLY A 706 -7.31 -11.39 22.21
N GLU A 707 -8.37 -11.37 21.42
CA GLU A 707 -8.75 -10.30 20.50
C GLU A 707 -10.19 -9.87 20.75
N ASN A 708 -10.55 -8.68 20.28
CA ASN A 708 -11.90 -8.13 20.36
C ASN A 708 -12.90 -8.84 19.40
N GLY A 709 -12.42 -9.79 18.60
CA GLY A 709 -13.20 -10.66 17.72
C GLY A 709 -12.84 -12.14 17.86
N THR A 710 -13.53 -13.00 17.11
CA THR A 710 -13.18 -14.43 17.02
C THR A 710 -11.95 -14.62 16.15
N PHE A 711 -10.99 -15.43 16.59
CA PHE A 711 -9.81 -15.81 15.81
C PHE A 711 -9.75 -17.34 15.63
N GLU A 712 -9.16 -17.77 14.52
CA GLU A 712 -9.13 -19.18 14.10
C GLU A 712 -7.74 -19.83 14.20
N SER A 713 -6.69 -19.05 14.48
CA SER A 713 -5.33 -19.54 14.62
C SER A 713 -4.53 -18.72 15.63
N VAL A 714 -3.54 -19.36 16.24
CA VAL A 714 -2.51 -18.72 17.07
C VAL A 714 -1.16 -19.08 16.46
N SER A 715 -0.48 -18.09 15.89
CA SER A 715 0.88 -18.26 15.38
C SER A 715 1.85 -17.62 16.35
N TYR A 716 2.90 -18.34 16.70
CA TYR A 716 3.96 -17.87 17.58
C TYR A 716 5.30 -18.40 17.09
N SER A 717 6.34 -17.57 17.18
CA SER A 717 7.71 -17.98 16.91
C SER A 717 8.44 -18.10 18.24
N LEU A 718 8.94 -19.29 18.53
CA LEU A 718 9.77 -19.50 19.71
C LEU A 718 11.24 -19.32 19.34
N SER A 719 11.92 -18.57 20.20
CA SER A 719 13.38 -18.47 20.27
C SER A 719 14.10 -19.80 20.38
N TYR A 720 13.43 -20.76 21.01
CA TYR A 720 13.91 -22.09 21.31
C TYR A 720 12.70 -22.96 21.70
N GLU A 721 12.63 -24.18 21.20
CA GLU A 721 11.57 -25.12 21.55
C GLU A 721 11.75 -25.69 22.95
N GLY A 722 10.70 -25.66 23.77
CA GLY A 722 10.70 -26.35 25.06
C GLY A 722 10.74 -27.86 24.87
N SER A 723 11.46 -28.59 25.73
CA SER A 723 11.50 -30.06 25.72
C SER A 723 10.99 -30.66 27.03
N GLY A 724 10.32 -31.82 26.94
CA GLY A 724 9.84 -32.58 28.10
C GLY A 724 8.52 -32.10 28.75
N GLY A 725 7.89 -31.05 28.23
CA GLY A 725 6.57 -30.56 28.66
C GLY A 725 5.44 -30.97 27.73
N THR A 726 4.20 -30.98 28.23
CA THR A 726 2.98 -31.09 27.41
C THR A 726 2.18 -29.80 27.55
N VAL A 727 1.81 -29.19 26.42
CA VAL A 727 0.98 -27.99 26.39
C VAL A 727 -0.46 -28.40 26.06
N VAL A 728 -1.42 -27.92 26.85
CA VAL A 728 -2.85 -28.10 26.60
C VAL A 728 -3.39 -26.80 26.02
N TRP A 729 -4.06 -26.88 24.87
CA TRP A 729 -4.73 -25.75 24.23
C TRP A 729 -6.21 -25.76 24.58
N GLU A 730 -6.71 -24.61 25.02
CA GLU A 730 -8.10 -24.44 25.44
C GLU A 730 -8.68 -23.13 24.88
N TYR A 731 -9.99 -23.10 24.65
CA TYR A 731 -10.72 -21.89 24.25
C TYR A 731 -11.88 -21.61 25.22
N TRP A 732 -12.25 -20.34 25.37
CA TRP A 732 -13.41 -19.94 26.17
C TRP A 732 -14.68 -19.96 25.32
N ASN A 733 -15.66 -20.79 25.69
CA ASN A 733 -16.90 -20.95 24.93
C ASN A 733 -18.05 -20.02 25.39
N GLY A 734 -17.76 -19.07 26.29
CA GLY A 734 -18.77 -18.20 26.91
C GLY A 734 -19.19 -18.60 28.33
N GLY A 735 -18.77 -19.78 28.83
CA GLY A 735 -19.05 -20.21 30.20
C GLY A 735 -17.96 -21.05 30.87
N THR A 736 -17.17 -21.81 30.10
CA THR A 736 -16.04 -22.62 30.61
C THR A 736 -14.89 -22.66 29.61
N TRP A 737 -13.67 -22.85 30.12
CA TRP A 737 -12.53 -23.23 29.29
C TRP A 737 -12.74 -24.66 28.78
N THR A 738 -12.60 -24.84 27.47
CA THR A 738 -12.84 -26.10 26.78
C THR A 738 -11.61 -26.49 25.99
N THR A 739 -11.12 -27.72 26.17
CA THR A 739 -9.94 -28.22 25.46
C THR A 739 -10.17 -28.28 23.95
N LEU A 740 -9.19 -27.83 23.18
CA LEU A 740 -9.18 -27.91 21.72
C LEU A 740 -8.87 -29.36 21.30
N THR A 741 -9.82 -30.04 20.65
CA THR A 741 -9.69 -31.48 20.31
C THR A 741 -9.02 -31.76 18.97
N THR A 742 -8.82 -30.74 18.13
CA THR A 742 -8.17 -30.86 16.82
C THR A 742 -7.05 -29.84 16.73
N LEU A 743 -5.79 -30.30 16.75
CA LEU A 743 -4.61 -29.43 16.65
C LEU A 743 -3.83 -29.82 15.39
N ILE A 744 -3.73 -28.92 14.41
CA ILE A 744 -2.83 -29.08 13.26
C ILE A 744 -1.50 -28.42 13.62
N LEU A 745 -0.55 -29.20 14.15
CA LEU A 745 0.84 -28.76 14.31
C LEU A 745 1.57 -28.88 12.97
N LYS A 746 1.93 -27.75 12.36
CA LYS A 746 2.97 -27.70 11.33
C LYS A 746 4.26 -27.24 12.00
N MET A 747 5.19 -28.15 12.27
CA MET A 747 6.58 -27.79 12.50
C MET A 747 7.27 -27.76 11.14
N GLN A 748 7.88 -26.62 10.78
CA GLN A 748 8.82 -26.59 9.68
C GLN A 748 10.09 -27.30 10.14
N ASP A 749 10.58 -28.19 9.28
CA ASP A 749 11.81 -28.98 9.37
C ASP A 749 11.76 -30.32 10.15
N ILE A 750 11.84 -31.39 9.33
CA ILE A 750 12.06 -32.81 9.64
C ILE A 750 10.80 -33.68 9.87
N LEU A 751 10.54 -34.53 8.86
CA LEU A 751 9.74 -35.74 8.98
C LEU A 751 10.48 -36.76 9.88
N ILE A 752 10.04 -36.94 11.13
CA ILE A 752 10.43 -38.12 11.94
C ILE A 752 9.18 -38.86 12.41
N PHE A 753 9.06 -40.11 11.94
CA PHE A 753 8.22 -41.12 12.58
C PHE A 753 8.85 -41.51 13.92
N LEU A 754 8.13 -41.34 15.03
CA LEU A 754 8.43 -42.01 16.29
C LEU A 754 7.14 -42.63 16.86
N LEU A 755 7.02 -43.95 16.67
CA LEU A 755 6.20 -44.82 17.49
C LEU A 755 6.77 -44.87 18.92
N PRO A 756 5.94 -44.88 19.98
CA PRO A 756 6.32 -45.49 21.24
C PRO A 756 5.77 -46.92 21.32
N VAL A 757 6.68 -47.90 21.26
CA VAL A 757 6.55 -49.19 21.95
C VAL A 757 7.18 -48.95 23.34
N THR A 758 6.41 -48.95 24.44
CA THR A 758 6.27 -50.01 25.46
C THR A 758 5.59 -49.36 26.68
N GLY A 759 4.82 -50.01 27.55
CA GLY A 759 4.38 -51.40 27.59
C GLY A 759 3.36 -51.61 28.72
N LEU A 760 2.40 -52.52 28.48
CA LEU A 760 2.28 -53.80 29.17
C LEU A 760 1.61 -54.80 28.23
#